data_AF-A0A9N9UCR0-F1
#
_entry.id   AF-A0A9N9UCR0-F1
#
_cell.length_a   1.000
_cell.length_b   1.000
_cell.length_c   1.000
_cell.angle_alpha   90.00
_cell.angle_beta   90.00
_cell.angle_gamma   90.00
#
_symmetry.space_group_name_H-M   'P 1'
#
loop_
_entity.id
_entity.type
_entity.pdbx_description
1 polymer ?
#
loop_
_entity_poly.entity_id
_entity_poly.type
_entity_poly.pdbx_seq_one_letter_code
_entity_poly.pdbx_strand_id
1 'polypeptide(L)'
;MDFGGWRSYSKHIEAPIQSSEGPSQKKTISKVLVANRGEIAASIIKTLHKMCLQAVAIYSSSDRASPHVRTADVALELKGQTVSETYLNINQIIELAKASGADTVIPGYDFLSENADFARAVQNAGMVWIGPTPKQMHDLGLKHKAREIARAADVPTVPGSQGLLSSLDDALREAQRVGFWLMLKNTAGGGGIGLSHCEDEESLATAFEAVSRQSQANFGNGGLFLERFITQARHVEIQILGDGTGRAIALGERDCSLQRRHQKVVEESPAVMVPQDVRDRMKAAALRLASSVKYLNVGTVEFVYDINSAEFFFLELVTGLDLVECMIKTAGGRWDELFPESQQHFVLTGASIEVRVYAESPLQSFRPSAGEITELIFPDDLRVDTWVEQGTTVTTAYDPMIAKIISHGADRKEALEKLLKGLSNTKIGGLQTNLEYLRQILAGPIDNYSFRLANRLVGNPTTTAGLEYTLQHPTLKFHQESIVAVTGGVVTVTLDGSIVAISKAIKVQPGQVLRLGEIEHGYRMYIGIRGGINVVPVMGSRSTFEIGKLGGFHGRKLRAHDIIPIFPSDTSDTATSNQTIRPIPIPHQPNAEWLIRVVPGPHGAPDCFTEDSVKRLVSEGWKVHHNSNRLGVRLKGPYPEWARSSGGEVGLHPSNIHDSPYSVGSVSFTGDEAVILTCDGPSLGKFVVFCVIASADMWKIGQSRPGEVQTRHP
;
A
#
# COMPACT_ATOMS: atom_id res chain seq x y z
N MET A 1 -47.73 -7.73 12.58
CA MET A 1 -48.48 -7.88 11.31
C MET A 1 -49.52 -6.77 11.30
N ASP A 2 -49.07 -5.50 11.25
CA ASP A 2 -49.91 -4.40 11.76
C ASP A 2 -50.39 -3.44 10.65
N PHE A 3 -49.93 -3.66 9.41
CA PHE A 3 -50.43 -2.95 8.25
C PHE A 3 -51.41 -3.88 7.54
N GLY A 4 -52.72 -3.67 7.74
CA GLY A 4 -53.82 -4.49 7.21
C GLY A 4 -53.98 -4.55 5.68
N GLY A 5 -52.87 -4.50 4.93
CA GLY A 5 -52.81 -4.65 3.48
C GLY A 5 -51.52 -4.07 2.88
N TRP A 6 -51.10 -4.61 1.74
CA TRP A 6 -49.88 -4.20 1.02
C TRP A 6 -49.85 -2.71 0.68
N ARG A 7 -50.98 -2.11 0.27
CA ARG A 7 -51.08 -0.67 0.00
C ARG A 7 -50.80 0.22 1.23
N SER A 8 -51.25 -0.20 2.40
CA SER A 8 -51.02 0.56 3.65
C SER A 8 -49.57 0.45 4.10
N TYR A 9 -48.94 -0.71 3.88
CA TYR A 9 -47.52 -0.89 4.09
C TYR A 9 -46.67 -0.06 3.13
N SER A 10 -46.98 -0.07 1.82
CA SER A 10 -46.27 0.74 0.81
C SER A 10 -46.39 2.24 1.09
N LYS A 11 -47.58 2.73 1.45
CA LYS A 11 -47.76 4.13 1.86
C LYS A 11 -47.01 4.51 3.13
N HIS A 12 -46.82 3.56 4.05
CA HIS A 12 -46.04 3.80 5.27
C HIS A 12 -44.54 3.91 4.99
N ILE A 13 -44.01 3.12 4.03
CA ILE A 13 -42.63 3.23 3.56
C ILE A 13 -42.39 4.56 2.80
N GLU A 14 -43.38 5.02 2.05
CA GLU A 14 -43.29 6.26 1.25
C GLU A 14 -43.62 7.54 2.05
N ALA A 15 -44.12 7.44 3.28
CA ALA A 15 -44.47 8.60 4.09
C ALA A 15 -43.20 9.25 4.71
N PRO A 16 -43.00 10.58 4.56
CA PRO A 16 -41.90 11.25 5.24
C PRO A 16 -42.10 11.20 6.75
N ILE A 17 -41.05 10.82 7.47
CA ILE A 17 -40.99 10.84 8.94
C ILE A 17 -41.24 12.29 9.40
N GLN A 18 -42.37 12.54 10.08
CA GLN A 18 -42.60 13.82 10.74
C GLN A 18 -41.80 13.85 12.05
N SER A 19 -40.67 14.56 12.06
CA SER A 19 -39.98 14.96 13.29
C SER A 19 -40.56 16.27 13.82
N SER A 20 -40.87 16.28 15.11
CA SER A 20 -41.30 17.46 15.87
C SER A 20 -40.08 18.22 16.40
N GLU A 21 -39.89 19.45 15.89
CA GLU A 21 -39.33 20.67 16.55
C GLU A 21 -38.41 21.51 15.63
N GLY A 22 -38.80 22.79 15.42
CA GLY A 22 -37.95 23.94 15.03
C GLY A 22 -37.49 24.07 13.55
N PRO A 23 -37.55 25.28 12.93
CA PRO A 23 -37.22 25.45 11.51
C PRO A 23 -35.69 25.51 11.30
N SER A 24 -35.04 24.36 11.25
CA SER A 24 -33.80 24.21 10.50
C SER A 24 -34.17 24.23 9.02
N GLN A 25 -33.90 25.34 8.34
CA GLN A 25 -34.30 25.56 6.95
C GLN A 25 -33.54 24.58 6.05
N LYS A 26 -34.15 23.41 5.77
CA LYS A 26 -33.61 22.38 4.86
C LYS A 26 -33.27 23.06 3.53
N LYS A 27 -31.99 23.01 3.15
CA LYS A 27 -31.53 23.63 1.90
C LYS A 27 -31.88 22.68 0.76
N THR A 28 -32.65 23.17 -0.20
CA THR A 28 -32.98 22.40 -1.40
C THR A 28 -31.73 22.28 -2.26
N ILE A 29 -31.18 21.07 -2.35
CA ILE A 29 -30.11 20.72 -3.30
C ILE A 29 -30.78 20.08 -4.51
N SER A 30 -30.53 20.62 -5.70
CA SER A 30 -31.12 20.09 -6.94
C SER A 30 -30.10 19.96 -8.07
N LYS A 31 -29.21 20.94 -8.22
CA LYS A 31 -28.16 20.95 -9.25
C LYS A 31 -26.80 21.26 -8.61
N VAL A 32 -25.89 20.28 -8.71
CA VAL A 32 -24.60 20.28 -8.03
C VAL A 32 -23.47 20.41 -9.05
N LEU A 33 -22.64 21.43 -8.91
CA LEU A 33 -21.38 21.54 -9.64
C LEU A 33 -20.28 20.76 -8.95
N VAL A 34 -19.61 19.90 -9.71
CA VAL A 34 -18.46 19.10 -9.27
C VAL A 34 -17.19 19.85 -9.63
N ALA A 35 -16.55 20.49 -8.65
CA ALA A 35 -15.34 21.28 -8.85
C ALA A 35 -14.08 20.42 -8.85
N ASN A 36 -14.06 19.36 -9.66
CA ASN A 36 -12.97 18.40 -9.77
C ASN A 36 -12.93 17.70 -11.15
N ARG A 37 -12.02 16.74 -11.32
CA ARG A 37 -11.84 15.92 -12.53
C ARG A 37 -11.60 14.45 -12.18
N GLY A 38 -11.41 13.61 -13.20
CA GLY A 38 -10.92 12.24 -13.03
C GLY A 38 -11.89 11.35 -12.22
N GLU A 39 -11.34 10.43 -11.43
CA GLU A 39 -12.12 9.37 -10.78
C GLU A 39 -13.11 9.93 -9.77
N ILE A 40 -12.70 10.89 -8.95
CA ILE A 40 -13.59 11.46 -7.93
C ILE A 40 -14.76 12.21 -8.55
N ALA A 41 -14.54 12.92 -9.66
CA ALA A 41 -15.64 13.59 -10.37
C ALA A 41 -16.63 12.56 -10.94
N ALA A 42 -16.14 11.48 -11.55
CA ALA A 42 -16.98 10.40 -12.06
C ALA A 42 -17.77 9.71 -10.93
N SER A 43 -17.13 9.44 -9.78
CA SER A 43 -17.79 8.83 -8.60
C SER A 43 -18.87 9.73 -8.01
N ILE A 44 -18.60 11.05 -7.90
CA ILE A 44 -19.58 12.03 -7.43
C ILE A 44 -20.80 12.09 -8.36
N ILE A 45 -20.58 12.21 -9.67
CA ILE A 45 -21.67 12.29 -10.66
C ILE A 45 -22.56 11.04 -10.59
N LYS A 46 -21.94 9.85 -10.51
CA LYS A 46 -22.67 8.59 -10.33
C LYS A 46 -23.57 8.61 -9.08
N THR A 47 -23.09 9.18 -7.98
CA THR A 47 -23.89 9.32 -6.76
C THR A 47 -25.00 10.36 -6.89
N LEU A 48 -24.72 11.51 -7.52
CA LEU A 48 -25.72 12.54 -7.80
C LEU A 48 -26.90 11.97 -8.60
N HIS A 49 -26.61 11.21 -9.66
CA HIS A 49 -27.63 10.55 -10.48
C HIS A 49 -28.43 9.50 -9.70
N LYS A 50 -27.76 8.68 -8.87
CA LYS A 50 -28.44 7.73 -7.97
C LYS A 50 -29.39 8.44 -7.00
N MET A 51 -29.06 9.66 -6.59
CA MET A 51 -29.88 10.52 -5.74
C MET A 51 -30.90 11.37 -6.51
N CYS A 52 -31.00 11.20 -7.84
CA CYS A 52 -31.84 12.00 -8.72
C CYS A 52 -31.54 13.51 -8.70
N LEU A 53 -30.27 13.88 -8.53
CA LEU A 53 -29.75 15.25 -8.59
C LEU A 53 -29.07 15.51 -9.94
N GLN A 54 -29.14 16.75 -10.43
CA GLN A 54 -28.47 17.15 -11.66
C GLN A 54 -27.00 17.45 -11.40
N ALA A 55 -26.11 16.92 -12.24
CA ALA A 55 -24.67 17.11 -12.14
C ALA A 55 -24.15 18.11 -13.19
N VAL A 56 -23.32 19.04 -12.73
CA VAL A 56 -22.57 19.97 -13.60
C VAL A 56 -21.07 19.65 -13.49
N ALA A 57 -20.46 19.21 -14.59
CA ALA A 57 -19.01 19.00 -14.68
C ALA A 57 -18.31 20.27 -15.19
N ILE A 58 -17.08 20.49 -14.71
CA ILE A 58 -16.13 21.42 -15.30
C ILE A 58 -14.95 20.65 -15.90
N TYR A 59 -14.36 21.15 -16.98
CA TYR A 59 -13.25 20.45 -17.62
C TYR A 59 -12.23 21.40 -18.26
N SER A 60 -10.94 21.05 -18.16
CA SER A 60 -9.90 21.64 -19.01
C SER A 60 -9.97 21.06 -20.42
N SER A 61 -9.30 21.69 -21.39
CA SER A 61 -9.27 21.20 -22.77
C SER A 61 -8.76 19.76 -22.90
N SER A 62 -7.83 19.32 -22.05
CA SER A 62 -7.30 17.95 -22.02
C SER A 62 -8.28 16.92 -21.45
N ASP A 63 -9.25 17.35 -20.65
CA ASP A 63 -10.26 16.50 -20.04
C ASP A 63 -11.56 16.41 -20.84
N ARG A 64 -11.65 17.04 -22.01
CA ARG A 64 -12.88 17.14 -22.82
C ARG A 64 -13.53 15.78 -23.12
N ALA A 65 -12.71 14.74 -23.31
CA ALA A 65 -13.18 13.40 -23.60
C ALA A 65 -13.36 12.52 -22.35
N SER A 66 -13.00 13.00 -21.16
CA SER A 66 -13.01 12.22 -19.92
C SER A 66 -14.44 11.80 -19.53
N PRO A 67 -14.63 10.62 -18.91
CA PRO A 67 -15.96 10.11 -18.56
C PRO A 67 -16.82 11.09 -17.76
N HIS A 68 -16.25 11.80 -16.79
CA HIS A 68 -17.00 12.76 -15.95
C HIS A 68 -17.64 13.90 -16.76
N VAL A 69 -17.05 14.27 -17.90
CA VAL A 69 -17.61 15.27 -18.83
C VAL A 69 -18.81 14.72 -19.57
N ARG A 70 -18.71 13.48 -20.06
CA ARG A 70 -19.75 12.84 -20.87
C ARG A 70 -20.95 12.38 -20.05
N THR A 71 -20.72 12.01 -18.79
CA THR A 71 -21.77 11.51 -17.90
C THR A 71 -22.54 12.62 -17.19
N ALA A 72 -22.01 13.84 -17.07
CA ALA A 72 -22.72 14.94 -16.42
C ALA A 72 -23.90 15.44 -17.27
N ASP A 73 -24.93 16.01 -16.62
CA ASP A 73 -26.08 16.60 -17.30
C ASP A 73 -25.72 17.91 -18.02
N VAL A 74 -24.75 18.64 -17.47
CA VAL A 74 -24.16 19.85 -18.05
C VAL A 74 -22.65 19.76 -17.90
N ALA A 75 -21.90 20.10 -18.94
CA ALA A 75 -20.45 20.19 -18.88
C ALA A 75 -19.95 21.54 -19.41
N LEU A 76 -19.12 22.23 -18.62
CA LEU A 76 -18.62 23.57 -18.93
C LEU A 76 -17.09 23.59 -19.03
N GLU A 77 -16.58 24.17 -20.12
CA GLU A 77 -15.15 24.26 -20.36
C GLU A 77 -14.51 25.38 -19.52
N LEU A 78 -13.43 25.04 -18.82
CA LEU A 78 -12.52 25.98 -18.19
C LEU A 78 -11.54 26.53 -19.25
N LYS A 79 -11.39 27.84 -19.27
CA LYS A 79 -10.43 28.57 -20.10
C LYS A 79 -9.07 28.59 -19.40
N GLY A 80 -8.03 28.17 -20.12
CA GLY A 80 -6.67 28.06 -19.64
C GLY A 80 -5.98 26.79 -20.12
N GLN A 81 -4.67 26.69 -19.90
CA GLN A 81 -3.89 25.48 -20.20
C GLN A 81 -3.29 24.87 -18.92
N THR A 82 -3.00 25.69 -17.92
CA THR A 82 -2.39 25.24 -16.67
C THR A 82 -3.45 24.89 -15.62
N VAL A 83 -3.04 24.14 -14.59
CA VAL A 83 -3.88 23.82 -13.42
C VAL A 83 -4.35 25.11 -12.71
N SER A 84 -3.46 26.11 -12.60
CA SER A 84 -3.74 27.40 -11.97
C SER A 84 -4.80 28.22 -12.72
N GLU A 85 -4.77 28.21 -14.05
CA GLU A 85 -5.76 28.91 -14.88
C GLU A 85 -7.12 28.21 -14.92
N THR A 86 -7.13 26.89 -14.69
CA THR A 86 -8.32 26.03 -14.82
C THR A 86 -8.88 25.62 -13.45
N TYR A 87 -8.51 24.44 -12.94
CA TYR A 87 -9.12 23.82 -11.75
C TYR A 87 -8.83 24.54 -10.43
N LEU A 88 -7.85 25.44 -10.38
CA LEU A 88 -7.58 26.30 -9.22
C LEU A 88 -8.12 27.72 -9.36
N ASN A 89 -8.81 28.04 -10.46
CA ASN A 89 -9.34 29.38 -10.72
C ASN A 89 -10.73 29.55 -10.09
N ILE A 90 -10.74 30.03 -8.84
CA ILE A 90 -11.95 30.29 -8.05
C ILE A 90 -12.99 31.12 -8.82
N ASN A 91 -12.57 32.25 -9.40
CA ASN A 91 -13.50 33.18 -10.05
C ASN A 91 -14.22 32.52 -11.23
N GLN A 92 -13.45 31.85 -12.09
CA GLN A 92 -14.00 31.13 -13.23
C GLN A 92 -14.98 30.04 -12.80
N ILE A 93 -14.64 29.24 -11.78
CA ILE A 93 -15.52 28.17 -11.30
C ILE A 93 -16.84 28.74 -10.76
N ILE A 94 -16.79 29.85 -10.01
CA ILE A 94 -18.00 30.51 -9.48
C ILE A 94 -18.87 31.08 -10.60
N GLU A 95 -18.28 31.68 -11.64
CA GLU A 95 -19.01 32.19 -12.81
C GLU A 95 -19.72 31.06 -13.55
N LEU A 96 -19.04 29.93 -13.77
CA LEU A 96 -19.61 28.75 -14.43
C LEU A 96 -20.71 28.08 -13.57
N ALA A 97 -20.54 28.04 -12.25
CA ALA A 97 -21.58 27.57 -11.32
C ALA A 97 -22.86 28.41 -11.43
N LYS A 98 -22.72 29.74 -11.45
CA LYS A 98 -23.86 30.67 -11.64
C LYS A 98 -24.50 30.49 -13.01
N ALA A 99 -23.70 30.41 -14.08
CA ALA A 99 -24.19 30.29 -15.45
C ALA A 99 -24.96 28.98 -15.71
N SER A 100 -24.57 27.88 -15.06
CA SER A 100 -25.29 26.59 -15.13
C SER A 100 -26.55 26.53 -14.24
N GLY A 101 -26.74 27.52 -13.37
CA GLY A 101 -27.78 27.52 -12.34
C GLY A 101 -27.55 26.47 -11.26
N ALA A 102 -26.30 26.09 -10.99
CA ALA A 102 -25.99 25.20 -9.87
C ALA A 102 -26.32 25.91 -8.55
N ASP A 103 -27.02 25.20 -7.66
CA ASP A 103 -27.36 25.68 -6.31
C ASP A 103 -26.30 25.26 -5.29
N THR A 104 -25.44 24.31 -5.65
CA THR A 104 -24.51 23.63 -4.75
C THR A 104 -23.18 23.34 -5.44
N VAL A 105 -22.08 23.38 -4.71
CA VAL A 105 -20.74 23.01 -5.18
C VAL A 105 -20.16 21.92 -4.28
N ILE A 106 -19.67 20.84 -4.89
CA ILE A 106 -18.89 19.79 -4.23
C ILE A 106 -17.47 19.75 -4.80
N PRO A 107 -16.42 19.84 -3.96
CA PRO A 107 -15.07 19.97 -4.47
C PRO A 107 -14.32 18.65 -4.67
N GLY A 108 -14.82 17.51 -4.18
CA GLY A 108 -14.03 16.27 -4.11
C GLY A 108 -12.84 16.40 -3.14
N TYR A 109 -11.67 15.90 -3.54
CA TYR A 109 -10.40 16.06 -2.83
C TYR A 109 -9.32 16.65 -3.76
N ASP A 110 -8.19 17.12 -3.21
CA ASP A 110 -7.18 17.93 -3.90
C ASP A 110 -7.76 19.26 -4.44
N PHE A 111 -7.05 19.94 -5.36
CA PHE A 111 -7.40 21.23 -5.93
C PHE A 111 -7.85 22.27 -4.88
N LEU A 112 -9.11 22.69 -4.93
CA LEU A 112 -9.69 23.69 -4.04
C LEU A 112 -10.51 23.09 -2.89
N SER A 113 -10.47 21.76 -2.69
CA SER A 113 -11.25 21.07 -1.65
C SER A 113 -10.93 21.53 -0.23
N GLU A 114 -9.66 21.87 0.03
CA GLU A 114 -9.18 22.39 1.32
C GLU A 114 -8.95 23.90 1.30
N ASN A 115 -9.42 24.60 0.25
CA ASN A 115 -9.27 26.04 0.10
C ASN A 115 -10.44 26.80 0.76
N ALA A 116 -10.18 27.42 1.91
CA ALA A 116 -11.17 28.19 2.66
C ALA A 116 -11.75 29.40 1.90
N ASP A 117 -10.97 30.03 1.03
CA ASP A 117 -11.42 31.17 0.24
C ASP A 117 -12.38 30.74 -0.87
N PHE A 118 -12.17 29.56 -1.46
CA PHE A 118 -13.10 28.98 -2.41
C PHE A 118 -14.44 28.65 -1.75
N ALA A 119 -14.42 27.97 -0.61
CA ALA A 119 -15.63 27.69 0.17
C ALA A 119 -16.40 28.98 0.51
N ARG A 120 -15.68 30.05 0.88
CA ARG A 120 -16.26 31.37 1.15
C ARG A 120 -16.84 32.01 -0.11
N ALA A 121 -16.16 31.90 -1.26
CA ALA A 121 -16.63 32.42 -2.53
C ALA A 121 -17.92 31.73 -2.99
N VAL A 122 -18.04 30.41 -2.80
CA VAL A 122 -19.26 29.63 -3.06
C VAL A 122 -20.41 30.17 -2.19
N GLN A 123 -20.18 30.35 -0.89
CA GLN A 123 -21.19 30.86 0.04
C GLN A 123 -21.61 32.30 -0.29
N ASN A 124 -20.66 33.18 -0.61
CA ASN A 124 -20.93 34.57 -1.00
C ASN A 124 -21.69 34.66 -2.34
N ALA A 125 -21.56 33.66 -3.20
CA ALA A 125 -22.32 33.54 -4.43
C ALA A 125 -23.75 33.00 -4.21
N GLY A 126 -24.15 32.72 -2.96
CA GLY A 126 -25.48 32.22 -2.61
C GLY A 126 -25.67 30.71 -2.80
N MET A 127 -24.59 29.97 -3.06
CA MET A 127 -24.62 28.52 -3.27
C MET A 127 -24.25 27.75 -2.00
N VAL A 128 -24.67 26.49 -1.94
CA VAL A 128 -24.30 25.56 -0.85
C VAL A 128 -22.91 25.00 -1.10
N TRP A 129 -22.03 25.11 -0.10
CA TRP A 129 -20.74 24.42 -0.08
C TRP A 129 -20.90 23.04 0.55
N ILE A 130 -20.52 21.98 -0.17
CA ILE A 130 -20.44 20.62 0.38
C ILE A 130 -19.04 20.39 0.96
N GLY A 131 -18.89 20.70 2.24
CA GLY A 131 -17.66 20.50 3.00
C GLY A 131 -17.73 21.19 4.37
N PRO A 132 -16.60 21.30 5.08
CA PRO A 132 -16.53 22.06 6.32
C PRO A 132 -16.65 23.55 6.07
N THR A 133 -16.90 24.33 7.12
CA THR A 133 -16.96 25.79 7.00
C THR A 133 -15.58 26.39 6.66
N PRO A 134 -15.51 27.55 5.97
CA PRO A 134 -14.24 28.23 5.68
C PRO A 134 -13.35 28.44 6.92
N LYS A 135 -13.97 28.71 8.07
CA LYS A 135 -13.26 28.87 9.34
C LYS A 135 -12.63 27.55 9.79
N GLN A 136 -13.37 26.45 9.74
CA GLN A 136 -12.85 25.12 10.11
C GLN A 136 -11.70 24.70 9.18
N MET A 137 -11.86 24.90 7.87
CA MET A 137 -10.82 24.58 6.88
C MET A 137 -9.54 25.38 7.13
N HIS A 138 -9.65 26.69 7.37
CA HIS A 138 -8.50 27.52 7.73
C HIS A 138 -7.84 27.08 9.04
N ASP A 139 -8.66 26.83 10.07
CA ASP A 139 -8.16 26.52 11.41
C ASP A 139 -7.49 25.13 11.49
N LEU A 140 -7.96 24.17 10.69
CA LEU A 140 -7.45 22.79 10.64
C LEU A 140 -6.38 22.57 9.54
N GLY A 141 -6.35 23.40 8.50
CA GLY A 141 -5.34 23.30 7.42
C GLY A 141 -3.95 23.79 7.83
N LEU A 142 -3.84 24.60 8.89
CA LEU A 142 -2.55 25.03 9.45
C LEU A 142 -2.11 24.05 10.54
N LYS A 143 -1.02 23.31 10.32
CA LYS A 143 -0.58 22.23 11.23
C LYS A 143 -0.37 22.66 12.68
N HIS A 144 0.24 23.83 12.92
CA HIS A 144 0.43 24.33 14.29
C HIS A 144 -0.92 24.61 14.99
N LYS A 145 -1.85 25.24 14.28
CA LYS A 145 -3.17 25.59 14.81
C LYS A 145 -4.05 24.35 15.02
N ALA A 146 -4.00 23.40 14.09
CA ALA A 146 -4.66 22.11 14.24
C ALA A 146 -4.17 21.36 15.50
N ARG A 147 -2.85 21.41 15.79
CA ARG A 147 -2.27 20.83 17.00
C ARG A 147 -2.69 21.56 18.27
N GLU A 148 -2.79 22.89 18.26
CA GLU A 148 -3.33 23.68 19.38
C GLU A 148 -4.77 23.27 19.70
N ILE A 149 -5.61 23.15 18.66
CA ILE A 149 -7.01 22.69 18.79
C ILE A 149 -7.06 21.26 19.31
N ALA A 150 -6.23 20.36 18.79
CA ALA A 150 -6.14 18.98 19.24
C ALA A 150 -5.78 18.89 20.73
N ARG A 151 -4.77 19.65 21.18
CA ARG A 151 -4.40 19.73 22.60
C ARG A 151 -5.54 20.27 23.46
N ALA A 152 -6.21 21.33 23.01
CA ALA A 152 -7.34 21.91 23.73
C ALA A 152 -8.54 20.95 23.82
N ALA A 153 -8.67 20.02 22.87
CA ALA A 153 -9.68 18.96 22.84
C ALA A 153 -9.25 17.66 23.55
N ASP A 154 -8.14 17.68 24.28
CA ASP A 154 -7.55 16.51 24.95
C ASP A 154 -7.28 15.35 23.97
N VAL A 155 -6.77 15.68 22.79
CA VAL A 155 -6.27 14.73 21.81
C VAL A 155 -4.75 14.68 21.91
N PRO A 156 -4.15 13.48 22.12
CA PRO A 156 -2.70 13.36 22.19
C PRO A 156 -2.03 13.88 20.92
N THR A 157 -1.03 14.76 21.06
CA THR A 157 -0.22 15.27 19.94
C THR A 157 1.22 14.80 20.09
N VAL A 158 1.96 14.60 18.99
CA VAL A 158 3.36 14.18 19.05
C VAL A 158 4.15 15.20 19.89
N PRO A 159 4.96 14.80 20.88
CA PRO A 159 5.83 15.72 21.61
C PRO A 159 6.66 16.53 20.63
N GLY A 160 6.67 17.85 20.76
CA GLY A 160 7.26 18.74 19.77
C GLY A 160 7.29 20.17 20.28
N SER A 161 7.60 21.13 19.41
CA SER A 161 7.59 22.54 19.76
C SER A 161 6.21 23.01 20.22
N GLN A 162 6.19 23.96 21.16
CA GLN A 162 4.94 24.53 21.69
C GLN A 162 4.18 25.38 20.67
N GLY A 163 4.86 25.79 19.59
CA GLY A 163 4.30 26.55 18.48
C GLY A 163 5.28 26.59 17.30
N LEU A 164 5.18 27.64 16.49
CA LEU A 164 6.12 27.89 15.40
C LEU A 164 7.48 28.35 15.94
N LEU A 165 8.54 27.93 15.26
CA LEU A 165 9.93 28.25 15.58
C LEU A 165 10.29 29.60 14.97
N SER A 166 10.78 30.54 15.79
CA SER A 166 11.15 31.88 15.31
C SER A 166 12.56 31.97 14.72
N SER A 167 13.45 31.07 15.10
CA SER A 167 14.85 31.04 14.68
C SER A 167 15.47 29.65 14.86
N LEU A 168 16.66 29.43 14.30
CA LEU A 168 17.44 28.21 14.56
C LEU A 168 17.76 28.03 16.04
N ASP A 169 18.11 29.11 16.77
CA ASP A 169 18.37 29.04 18.21
C ASP A 169 17.13 28.59 19.00
N ASP A 170 15.94 28.99 18.57
CA ASP A 170 14.68 28.52 19.14
C ASP A 170 14.44 27.04 18.84
N ALA A 171 14.74 26.61 17.61
CA ALA A 171 14.68 25.20 17.22
C ALA A 171 15.63 24.33 18.05
N LEU A 172 16.87 24.77 18.29
CA LEU A 172 17.85 24.06 19.11
C LEU A 172 17.43 23.97 20.58
N ARG A 173 16.87 25.05 21.15
CA ARG A 173 16.31 25.03 22.51
C ARG A 173 15.15 24.05 22.65
N GLU A 174 14.21 24.07 21.72
CA GLU A 174 13.09 23.12 21.72
C GLU A 174 13.56 21.68 21.45
N ALA A 175 14.58 21.49 20.62
CA ALA A 175 15.19 20.20 20.37
C ALA A 175 15.83 19.59 21.63
N GLN A 176 16.53 20.39 22.44
CA GLN A 176 17.08 19.95 23.72
C GLN A 176 15.99 19.55 24.72
N ARG A 177 14.84 20.23 24.69
CA ARG A 177 13.69 19.91 25.56
C ARG A 177 12.98 18.62 25.14
N VAL A 178 12.79 18.41 23.84
CA VAL A 178 12.06 17.24 23.29
C VAL A 178 12.95 16.00 23.23
N GLY A 179 14.24 16.20 22.93
CA GLY A 179 15.21 15.14 22.68
C GLY A 179 15.20 14.65 21.24
N PHE A 180 16.39 14.37 20.70
CA PHE A 180 16.56 13.73 19.39
C PHE A 180 16.19 12.23 19.44
N TRP A 181 15.71 11.62 18.36
CA TRP A 181 15.58 12.11 16.97
C TRP A 181 14.30 12.94 16.71
N LEU A 182 14.39 13.91 15.80
CA LEU A 182 13.34 14.89 15.49
C LEU A 182 12.93 14.90 14.02
N MET A 183 11.74 15.42 13.76
CA MET A 183 11.19 15.71 12.43
C MET A 183 10.84 17.19 12.37
N LEU A 184 11.57 17.95 11.55
CA LEU A 184 11.26 19.34 11.25
C LEU A 184 10.19 19.38 10.16
N LYS A 185 9.13 20.17 10.35
CA LYS A 185 7.98 20.27 9.45
C LYS A 185 7.61 21.72 9.20
N ASN A 186 7.12 22.01 8.00
CA ASN A 186 6.48 23.28 7.71
C ASN A 186 4.99 23.27 8.08
N THR A 187 4.42 24.45 8.34
CA THR A 187 3.04 24.57 8.81
C THR A 187 1.96 24.43 7.75
N ALA A 188 2.27 24.72 6.49
CA ALA A 188 1.29 24.83 5.40
C ALA A 188 1.47 23.75 4.31
N GLY A 189 2.40 22.81 4.49
CA GLY A 189 2.70 21.79 3.48
C GLY A 189 1.82 20.54 3.60
N GLY A 190 1.52 19.91 2.46
CA GLY A 190 0.86 18.61 2.36
C GLY A 190 1.66 17.64 1.46
N GLY A 191 1.27 16.36 1.43
CA GLY A 191 1.81 15.38 0.48
C GLY A 191 3.29 15.03 0.64
N GLY A 192 3.86 15.19 1.84
CA GLY A 192 5.25 14.83 2.14
C GLY A 192 6.32 15.89 1.78
N ILE A 193 5.92 17.07 1.34
CA ILE A 193 6.83 18.17 0.97
C ILE A 193 7.06 19.09 2.19
N GLY A 194 8.32 19.48 2.44
CA GLY A 194 8.65 20.41 3.53
C GLY A 194 8.81 19.73 4.90
N LEU A 195 9.35 18.50 4.91
CA LEU A 195 9.69 17.76 6.12
C LEU A 195 11.13 17.21 6.05
N SER A 196 11.83 17.16 7.18
CA SER A 196 13.19 16.65 7.27
C SER A 196 13.42 15.93 8.60
N HIS A 197 14.02 14.73 8.53
CA HIS A 197 14.50 14.01 9.71
C HIS A 197 15.81 14.61 10.19
N CYS A 198 15.92 14.85 11.49
CA CYS A 198 17.09 15.43 12.14
C CYS A 198 17.51 14.50 13.29
N GLU A 199 18.72 13.95 13.21
CA GLU A 199 19.26 13.01 14.21
C GLU A 199 20.04 13.75 15.32
N ASP A 200 20.47 14.97 15.03
CA ASP A 200 21.33 15.79 15.88
C ASP A 200 21.19 17.30 15.57
N GLU A 201 21.92 18.14 16.32
CA GLU A 201 21.89 19.60 16.17
C GLU A 201 22.39 20.07 14.79
N GLU A 202 23.38 19.39 14.20
CA GLU A 202 23.97 19.74 12.90
C GLU A 202 22.99 19.49 11.74
N SER A 203 22.35 18.32 11.73
CA SER A 203 21.30 17.99 10.77
C SER A 203 20.08 18.90 10.93
N LEU A 204 19.73 19.30 12.16
CA LEU A 204 18.65 20.28 12.40
C LEU A 204 19.00 21.66 11.82
N ALA A 205 20.22 22.15 12.03
CA ALA A 205 20.66 23.43 11.47
C ALA A 205 20.60 23.45 9.94
N THR A 206 21.09 22.38 9.31
CA THR A 206 21.07 22.24 7.85
C THR A 206 19.64 22.16 7.31
N ALA A 207 18.77 21.40 7.99
CA ALA A 207 17.37 21.25 7.59
C ALA A 207 16.57 22.55 7.75
N PHE A 208 16.84 23.36 8.79
CA PHE A 208 16.08 24.57 9.09
C PHE A 208 16.08 25.56 7.93
N GLU A 209 17.26 25.87 7.37
CA GLU A 209 17.38 26.77 6.24
C GLU A 209 16.73 26.21 4.98
N ALA A 210 16.99 24.92 4.69
CA ALA A 210 16.47 24.26 3.50
C ALA A 210 14.94 24.20 3.48
N VAL A 211 14.33 23.76 4.59
CA VAL A 211 12.87 23.62 4.72
C VAL A 211 12.18 24.98 4.78
N SER A 212 12.76 25.97 5.47
CA SER A 212 12.22 27.34 5.50
C SER A 212 12.12 27.94 4.09
N ARG A 213 13.22 27.88 3.33
CA ARG A 213 13.27 28.38 1.94
C ARG A 213 12.28 27.65 1.05
N GLN A 214 12.21 26.32 1.14
CA GLN A 214 11.28 25.51 0.36
C GLN A 214 9.82 25.83 0.71
N SER A 215 9.52 26.04 1.98
CA SER A 215 8.16 26.35 2.43
C SER A 215 7.70 27.73 1.96
N GLN A 216 8.59 28.73 2.01
CA GLN A 216 8.29 30.06 1.49
C GLN A 216 8.05 30.04 -0.02
N ALA A 217 8.85 29.28 -0.77
CA ALA A 217 8.71 29.17 -2.23
C ALA A 217 7.43 28.43 -2.66
N ASN A 218 7.06 27.35 -1.96
CA ASN A 218 5.97 26.49 -2.38
C ASN A 218 4.61 26.89 -1.81
N PHE A 219 4.57 27.48 -0.60
CA PHE A 219 3.33 27.74 0.13
C PHE A 219 3.17 29.20 0.59
N GLY A 220 4.13 30.07 0.27
CA GLY A 220 4.12 31.47 0.69
C GLY A 220 4.24 31.68 2.21
N ASN A 221 4.52 30.62 2.97
CA ASN A 221 4.57 30.62 4.43
C ASN A 221 5.80 29.85 4.91
N GLY A 222 6.75 30.54 5.56
CA GLY A 222 7.98 29.97 6.09
C GLY A 222 7.87 29.39 7.52
N GLY A 223 6.68 29.29 8.10
CA GLY A 223 6.50 28.82 9.47
C GLY A 223 6.90 27.35 9.65
N LEU A 224 7.81 27.08 10.58
CA LEU A 224 8.32 25.73 10.89
C LEU A 224 7.98 25.33 12.32
N PHE A 225 7.87 24.02 12.56
CA PHE A 225 7.74 23.43 13.88
C PHE A 225 8.48 22.07 13.92
N LEU A 226 8.82 21.59 15.12
CA LEU A 226 9.50 20.30 15.29
C LEU A 226 8.66 19.32 16.09
N GLU A 227 8.81 18.05 15.78
CA GLU A 227 8.18 16.95 16.49
C GLU A 227 9.20 15.84 16.73
N ARG A 228 8.98 15.03 17.77
CA ARG A 228 9.72 13.79 17.97
C ARG A 228 9.50 12.86 16.79
N PHE A 229 10.58 12.32 16.24
CA PHE A 229 10.50 11.34 15.17
C PHE A 229 10.16 9.96 15.74
N ILE A 230 9.04 9.39 15.32
CA ILE A 230 8.60 8.06 15.73
C ILE A 230 9.14 7.04 14.73
N THR A 231 10.10 6.23 15.17
CA THR A 231 10.88 5.33 14.30
C THR A 231 10.12 4.08 13.83
N GLN A 232 9.11 3.64 14.59
CA GLN A 232 8.25 2.49 14.26
C GLN A 232 6.79 2.96 14.22
N ALA A 233 6.51 3.89 13.31
CA ALA A 233 5.22 4.52 13.13
C ALA A 233 4.32 3.75 12.16
N ARG A 234 3.04 3.67 12.50
CA ARG A 234 1.96 3.38 11.56
C ARG A 234 1.09 4.61 11.35
N HIS A 235 0.45 4.68 10.19
CA HIS A 235 -0.48 5.73 9.85
C HIS A 235 -1.90 5.16 9.95
N VAL A 236 -2.62 5.56 10.99
CA VAL A 236 -3.98 5.09 11.26
C VAL A 236 -4.89 6.30 11.28
N GLU A 237 -5.99 6.25 10.55
CA GLU A 237 -6.88 7.39 10.40
C GLU A 237 -8.32 7.03 10.72
N ILE A 238 -9.05 7.95 11.36
CA ILE A 238 -10.44 7.78 11.75
C ILE A 238 -11.32 8.61 10.83
N GLN A 239 -12.21 7.93 10.12
CA GLN A 239 -13.26 8.60 9.37
C GLN A 239 -14.32 9.15 10.31
N ILE A 240 -14.60 10.45 10.23
CA ILE A 240 -15.65 11.13 10.98
C ILE A 240 -16.71 11.73 10.04
N LEU A 241 -17.92 11.88 10.58
CA LEU A 241 -19.00 12.65 10.01
C LEU A 241 -19.54 13.59 11.09
N GLY A 242 -19.53 14.90 10.84
CA GLY A 242 -19.99 15.93 11.77
C GLY A 242 -21.17 16.75 11.24
N ASP A 243 -22.02 17.22 12.14
CA ASP A 243 -23.27 17.93 11.80
C ASP A 243 -23.18 19.46 11.79
N GLY A 244 -22.02 20.02 12.12
CA GLY A 244 -21.86 21.48 12.26
C GLY A 244 -22.36 22.06 13.59
N THR A 245 -23.00 21.27 14.46
CA THR A 245 -23.56 21.72 15.75
C THR A 245 -22.69 21.29 16.94
N GLY A 246 -21.85 20.29 16.72
CA GLY A 246 -21.00 19.67 17.75
C GLY A 246 -21.21 18.17 17.85
N ARG A 247 -22.22 17.60 17.18
CA ARG A 247 -22.41 16.16 17.09
C ARG A 247 -21.53 15.60 15.98
N ALA A 248 -20.84 14.50 16.28
CA ALA A 248 -20.05 13.76 15.31
C ALA A 248 -20.13 12.26 15.58
N ILE A 249 -19.96 11.46 14.52
CA ILE A 249 -19.88 10.00 14.58
C ILE A 249 -18.64 9.51 13.85
N ALA A 250 -18.03 8.44 14.37
CA ALA A 250 -16.89 7.78 13.75
C ALA A 250 -17.41 6.62 12.91
N LEU A 251 -17.05 6.60 11.63
CA LEU A 251 -17.52 5.59 10.67
C LEU A 251 -16.63 4.35 10.67
N GLY A 252 -15.37 4.51 11.08
CA GLY A 252 -14.39 3.44 11.16
C GLY A 252 -12.97 3.97 11.10
N GLU A 253 -12.01 3.06 11.22
CA GLU A 253 -10.60 3.35 11.04
C GLU A 253 -10.03 2.70 9.76
N ARG A 254 -9.01 3.34 9.19
CA ARG A 254 -8.20 2.78 8.11
C ARG A 254 -6.73 2.79 8.51
N ASP A 255 -6.01 1.75 8.12
CA ASP A 255 -4.56 1.78 8.10
C ASP A 255 -4.07 2.18 6.72
N CYS A 256 -3.24 3.21 6.67
CA CYS A 256 -2.64 3.76 5.46
C CYS A 256 -1.11 3.77 5.57
N SER A 257 -0.52 2.84 6.33
CA SER A 257 0.91 2.79 6.62
C SER A 257 1.75 2.43 5.38
N LEU A 258 1.15 1.79 4.38
CA LEU A 258 1.82 1.38 3.16
C LEU A 258 1.92 2.56 2.19
N GLN A 259 2.92 3.38 2.47
CA GLN A 259 3.22 4.60 1.75
C GLN A 259 4.55 4.53 1.02
N ARG A 260 4.63 5.23 -0.11
CA ARG A 260 5.85 5.45 -0.86
C ARG A 260 6.11 6.94 -0.94
N ARG A 261 7.24 7.43 -0.42
CA ARG A 261 7.55 8.87 -0.35
C ARG A 261 6.37 9.69 0.23
N HIS A 262 5.75 9.17 1.29
CA HIS A 262 4.57 9.76 1.95
C HIS A 262 3.28 9.78 1.12
N GLN A 263 3.22 9.09 -0.02
CA GLN A 263 2.00 8.86 -0.80
C GLN A 263 1.41 7.50 -0.47
N LYS A 264 0.12 7.44 -0.13
CA LYS A 264 -0.62 6.21 0.18
C LYS A 264 -0.74 5.35 -1.08
N VAL A 265 -0.42 4.04 -0.98
CA VAL A 265 -0.48 3.09 -2.11
C VAL A 265 -1.43 1.93 -1.82
N VAL A 266 -1.49 1.50 -0.56
CA VAL A 266 -2.39 0.45 -0.08
C VAL A 266 -3.01 0.91 1.23
N GLU A 267 -4.31 0.72 1.35
CA GLU A 267 -5.12 1.07 2.50
C GLU A 267 -5.99 -0.13 2.90
N GLU A 268 -6.16 -0.35 4.20
CA GLU A 268 -7.03 -1.43 4.69
C GLU A 268 -7.90 -1.01 5.87
N SER A 269 -9.07 -1.61 5.97
CA SER A 269 -9.99 -1.46 7.10
C SER A 269 -10.61 -2.80 7.46
N PRO A 270 -10.72 -3.19 8.74
CA PRO A 270 -10.21 -2.46 9.91
C PRO A 270 -8.67 -2.46 10.00
N ALA A 271 -8.11 -1.55 10.82
CA ALA A 271 -6.67 -1.53 11.07
C ALA A 271 -6.23 -2.79 11.86
N VAL A 272 -5.43 -3.66 11.26
CA VAL A 272 -4.87 -4.84 11.94
C VAL A 272 -3.76 -4.47 12.89
N MET A 273 -3.42 -5.31 13.88
CA MET A 273 -2.31 -5.07 14.82
C MET A 273 -2.35 -3.72 15.58
N VAL A 274 -3.51 -3.05 15.60
CA VAL A 274 -3.81 -1.95 16.54
C VAL A 274 -4.83 -2.54 17.53
N PRO A 275 -4.49 -2.62 18.82
CA PRO A 275 -5.41 -3.15 19.82
C PRO A 275 -6.78 -2.46 19.77
N GLN A 276 -7.85 -3.21 20.03
CA GLN A 276 -9.21 -2.68 19.94
C GLN A 276 -9.40 -1.47 20.86
N ASP A 277 -8.88 -1.52 22.08
CA ASP A 277 -8.94 -0.41 23.04
C ASP A 277 -8.21 0.84 22.51
N VAL A 278 -7.09 0.68 21.82
CA VAL A 278 -6.37 1.79 21.17
C VAL A 278 -7.22 2.38 20.05
N ARG A 279 -7.83 1.55 19.20
CA ARG A 279 -8.73 2.02 18.12
C ARG A 279 -9.95 2.76 18.68
N ASP A 280 -10.51 2.29 19.80
CA ASP A 280 -11.63 2.94 20.47
C ASP A 280 -11.21 4.28 21.09
N ARG A 281 -10.01 4.36 21.68
CA ARG A 281 -9.43 5.63 22.15
C ARG A 281 -9.17 6.60 20.99
N MET A 282 -8.67 6.13 19.84
CA MET A 282 -8.50 6.96 18.63
C MET A 282 -9.85 7.51 18.15
N LYS A 283 -10.89 6.67 18.10
CA LYS A 283 -12.26 7.10 17.73
C LYS A 283 -12.78 8.16 18.70
N ALA A 284 -12.66 7.92 20.01
CA ALA A 284 -13.09 8.88 21.02
C ALA A 284 -12.32 10.22 20.90
N ALA A 285 -11.01 10.17 20.65
CA ALA A 285 -10.19 11.37 20.45
C ALA A 285 -10.60 12.14 19.17
N ALA A 286 -10.81 11.44 18.06
CA ALA A 286 -11.28 12.02 16.81
C ALA A 286 -12.65 12.71 16.98
N LEU A 287 -13.57 12.10 17.73
CA LEU A 287 -14.87 12.68 18.05
C LEU A 287 -14.78 13.91 18.94
N ARG A 288 -13.89 13.92 19.96
CA ARG A 288 -13.66 15.13 20.78
C ARG A 288 -13.12 16.28 19.93
N LEU A 289 -12.16 16.02 19.04
CA LEU A 289 -11.63 17.02 18.11
C LEU A 289 -12.72 17.56 17.18
N ALA A 290 -13.50 16.68 16.57
CA ALA A 290 -14.60 17.07 15.68
C ALA A 290 -15.64 17.92 16.43
N SER A 291 -16.00 17.52 17.65
CA SER A 291 -16.98 18.22 18.48
C SER A 291 -16.49 19.60 18.91
N SER A 292 -15.21 19.75 19.27
CA SER A 292 -14.64 21.01 19.76
C SER A 292 -14.67 22.12 18.71
N VAL A 293 -14.56 21.76 17.43
CA VAL A 293 -14.65 22.69 16.30
C VAL A 293 -16.03 22.71 15.65
N LYS A 294 -16.99 21.97 16.20
CA LYS A 294 -18.33 21.74 15.62
C LYS A 294 -18.25 21.33 14.16
N TYR A 295 -17.37 20.37 13.86
CA TYR A 295 -17.02 19.98 12.50
C TYR A 295 -18.25 19.69 11.66
N LEU A 296 -18.26 20.19 10.42
CA LEU A 296 -19.33 20.01 9.47
C LEU A 296 -18.85 19.09 8.35
N ASN A 297 -19.68 18.13 7.95
CA ASN A 297 -19.43 17.21 6.83
C ASN A 297 -18.46 16.07 7.16
N VAL A 298 -17.98 15.39 6.13
CA VAL A 298 -17.08 14.24 6.20
C VAL A 298 -15.64 14.73 6.33
N GLY A 299 -14.92 14.18 7.31
CA GLY A 299 -13.51 14.48 7.55
C GLY A 299 -12.77 13.26 8.07
N THR A 300 -11.45 13.36 8.11
CA THR A 300 -10.58 12.28 8.59
C THR A 300 -9.60 12.83 9.60
N VAL A 301 -9.53 12.21 10.77
CA VAL A 301 -8.50 12.53 11.77
C VAL A 301 -7.38 11.50 11.64
N GLU A 302 -6.21 11.95 11.22
CA GLU A 302 -5.04 11.11 11.01
C GLU A 302 -4.19 11.04 12.28
N PHE A 303 -3.70 9.83 12.59
CA PHE A 303 -2.84 9.57 13.73
C PHE A 303 -1.56 8.84 13.29
N VAL A 304 -0.46 9.22 13.93
CA VAL A 304 0.73 8.38 14.01
C VAL A 304 0.57 7.45 15.19
N TYR A 305 0.61 6.14 14.96
CA TYR A 305 0.60 5.10 15.99
C TYR A 305 2.01 4.55 16.19
N ASP A 306 2.57 4.71 17.39
CA ASP A 306 3.88 4.17 17.76
C ASP A 306 3.73 2.72 18.24
N ILE A 307 4.27 1.79 17.46
CA ILE A 307 4.19 0.36 17.76
C ILE A 307 4.86 0.02 19.10
N ASN A 308 5.93 0.74 19.48
CA ASN A 308 6.72 0.40 20.66
C ASN A 308 6.02 0.79 21.96
N SER A 309 5.38 1.96 21.98
CA SER A 309 4.69 2.47 23.17
C SER A 309 3.19 2.14 23.18
N ALA A 310 2.64 1.69 22.04
CA ALA A 310 1.20 1.57 21.81
C ALA A 310 0.43 2.88 22.03
N GLU A 311 1.12 4.02 21.93
CA GLU A 311 0.54 5.35 21.97
C GLU A 311 0.26 5.85 20.56
N PHE A 312 -0.74 6.73 20.45
CA PHE A 312 -1.09 7.37 19.20
C PHE A 312 -1.07 8.88 19.36
N PHE A 313 -0.79 9.57 18.27
CA PHE A 313 -0.60 11.01 18.28
C PHE A 313 -1.23 11.63 17.03
N PHE A 314 -2.01 12.68 17.23
CA PHE A 314 -2.63 13.46 16.16
C PHE A 314 -1.57 13.95 15.18
N LEU A 315 -1.86 13.75 13.90
CA LEU A 315 -1.06 14.22 12.79
C LEU A 315 -1.74 15.41 12.11
N GLU A 316 -2.95 15.19 11.59
CA GLU A 316 -3.73 16.21 10.88
C GLU A 316 -5.22 15.84 10.79
N LEU A 317 -6.05 16.79 10.36
CA LEU A 317 -7.44 16.56 10.01
C LEU A 317 -7.66 17.00 8.56
N VAL A 318 -7.94 16.05 7.67
CA VAL A 318 -8.13 16.27 6.23
C VAL A 318 -9.60 16.14 5.83
N THR A 319 -9.97 16.78 4.71
CA THR A 319 -11.36 16.79 4.20
C THR A 319 -11.46 16.01 2.89
N GLY A 320 -12.61 15.38 2.60
CA GLY A 320 -12.91 14.82 1.27
C GLY A 320 -12.63 13.32 1.12
N LEU A 321 -13.59 12.49 1.54
CA LEU A 321 -13.58 11.05 1.26
C LEU A 321 -14.89 10.59 0.63
N ASP A 322 -14.83 9.44 -0.03
CA ASP A 322 -15.94 8.88 -0.79
C ASP A 322 -17.06 8.34 0.10
N LEU A 323 -17.85 9.28 0.58
CA LEU A 323 -19.13 9.12 1.26
C LEU A 323 -20.08 10.18 0.72
N VAL A 324 -20.04 10.39 -0.60
CA VAL A 324 -20.66 11.53 -1.30
C VAL A 324 -22.13 11.70 -0.92
N GLU A 325 -22.89 10.60 -0.81
CA GLU A 325 -24.28 10.64 -0.37
C GLU A 325 -24.44 11.24 1.04
N CYS A 326 -23.57 10.86 1.98
CA CYS A 326 -23.54 11.44 3.33
C CYS A 326 -23.18 12.92 3.29
N MET A 327 -22.20 13.31 2.46
CA MET A 327 -21.78 14.70 2.30
C MET A 327 -22.91 15.59 1.79
N ILE A 328 -23.67 15.10 0.79
CA ILE A 328 -24.82 15.82 0.22
C ILE A 328 -25.97 15.92 1.23
N LYS A 329 -26.33 14.81 1.88
CA LYS A 329 -27.39 14.80 2.92
C LYS A 329 -27.08 15.76 4.06
N THR A 330 -25.83 15.74 4.52
CA THR A 330 -25.27 16.68 5.50
C THR A 330 -25.44 18.13 5.05
N ALA A 331 -24.96 18.47 3.84
CA ALA A 331 -25.06 19.84 3.32
C ALA A 331 -26.50 20.32 3.13
N GLY A 332 -27.43 19.40 2.83
CA GLY A 332 -28.87 19.66 2.73
C GLY A 332 -29.59 19.75 4.08
N GLY A 333 -28.90 19.52 5.20
CA GLY A 333 -29.47 19.55 6.55
C GLY A 333 -30.30 18.31 6.91
N ARG A 334 -30.07 17.17 6.24
CA ARG A 334 -30.75 15.88 6.48
C ARG A 334 -30.01 15.05 7.53
N TRP A 335 -29.77 15.65 8.70
CA TRP A 335 -29.01 15.03 9.80
C TRP A 335 -29.70 13.81 10.40
N ASP A 336 -31.03 13.87 10.53
CA ASP A 336 -31.84 12.82 11.16
C ASP A 336 -31.67 11.44 10.48
N GLU A 337 -31.34 11.44 9.18
CA GLU A 337 -31.11 10.21 8.40
C GLU A 337 -29.73 9.61 8.57
N LEU A 338 -28.76 10.43 8.98
CA LEU A 338 -27.36 10.03 9.16
C LEU A 338 -27.04 9.76 10.63
N PHE A 339 -27.82 10.36 11.53
CA PHE A 339 -27.63 10.31 12.98
C PHE A 339 -28.89 9.82 13.73
N PRO A 340 -29.43 8.63 13.42
CA PRO A 340 -30.61 8.12 14.12
C PRO A 340 -30.33 7.99 15.62
N GLU A 341 -31.27 8.42 16.47
CA GLU A 341 -31.11 8.43 17.94
C GLU A 341 -30.78 7.04 18.51
N SER A 342 -31.21 5.98 17.83
CA SER A 342 -31.02 4.59 18.24
C SER A 342 -29.62 4.01 17.96
N GLN A 343 -28.75 4.70 17.22
CA GLN A 343 -27.47 4.14 16.78
C GLN A 343 -26.30 5.12 16.99
N GLN A 344 -25.55 4.90 18.08
CA GLN A 344 -24.34 5.67 18.38
C GLN A 344 -23.09 5.17 17.63
N HIS A 345 -23.12 3.96 17.05
CA HIS A 345 -21.99 3.34 16.37
C HIS A 345 -22.41 2.54 15.12
N PHE A 346 -21.61 2.61 14.06
CA PHE A 346 -21.74 1.71 12.91
C PHE A 346 -21.11 0.36 13.22
N VAL A 347 -21.82 -0.72 12.89
CA VAL A 347 -21.25 -2.08 12.94
C VAL A 347 -20.51 -2.31 11.62
N LEU A 348 -19.18 -2.29 11.69
CA LEU A 348 -18.33 -2.66 10.55
C LEU A 348 -18.37 -4.18 10.37
N THR A 349 -18.68 -4.63 9.16
CA THR A 349 -18.70 -6.06 8.82
C THR A 349 -17.64 -6.40 7.78
N GLY A 350 -16.83 -7.40 8.09
CA GLY A 350 -15.78 -7.87 7.20
C GLY A 350 -14.51 -7.03 7.21
N ALA A 351 -13.73 -7.15 6.14
CA ALA A 351 -12.57 -6.33 5.89
C ALA A 351 -12.53 -5.87 4.43
N SER A 352 -11.91 -4.73 4.19
CA SER A 352 -11.71 -4.14 2.89
C SER A 352 -10.25 -3.75 2.70
N ILE A 353 -9.73 -3.96 1.50
CA ILE A 353 -8.38 -3.53 1.11
C ILE A 353 -8.49 -2.81 -0.23
N GLU A 354 -7.97 -1.60 -0.28
CA GLU A 354 -7.82 -0.78 -1.48
C GLU A 354 -6.35 -0.74 -1.91
N VAL A 355 -6.13 -0.73 -3.22
CA VAL A 355 -4.85 -0.40 -3.83
C VAL A 355 -5.02 0.64 -4.91
N ARG A 356 -4.05 1.55 -4.99
CA ARG A 356 -4.03 2.62 -5.99
C ARG A 356 -3.16 2.22 -7.18
N VAL A 357 -3.81 2.10 -8.34
CA VAL A 357 -3.14 1.86 -9.62
C VAL A 357 -2.79 3.20 -10.25
N TYR A 358 -1.51 3.44 -10.46
CA TYR A 358 -0.95 4.66 -11.03
C TYR A 358 -0.34 4.40 -12.39
N ALA A 359 -0.47 5.38 -13.29
CA ALA A 359 0.29 5.55 -14.52
C ALA A 359 1.71 6.04 -14.17
N GLU A 360 2.45 5.19 -13.48
CA GLU A 360 3.83 5.43 -13.05
C GLU A 360 4.69 4.24 -13.45
N SER A 361 5.99 4.49 -13.62
CA SER A 361 6.99 3.46 -13.80
C SER A 361 7.72 3.22 -12.49
N PRO A 362 7.38 2.19 -11.67
CA PRO A 362 7.98 1.98 -10.35
C PRO A 362 9.50 1.97 -10.35
N LEU A 363 10.10 1.65 -11.48
CA LEU A 363 11.52 1.36 -11.55
C LEU A 363 12.32 2.41 -12.29
N GLN A 364 11.63 3.37 -12.89
CA GLN A 364 12.20 4.69 -13.14
C GLN A 364 11.87 5.63 -11.97
N SER A 365 12.04 5.17 -10.74
CA SER A 365 11.74 5.94 -9.53
C SER A 365 10.32 6.50 -9.47
N PHE A 366 9.36 5.72 -9.99
CA PHE A 366 7.93 6.08 -10.08
C PHE A 366 7.69 7.34 -10.93
N ARG A 367 8.46 7.50 -12.02
CA ARG A 367 8.24 8.57 -12.99
C ARG A 367 6.83 8.45 -13.57
N PRO A 368 6.04 9.55 -13.64
CA PRO A 368 4.75 9.56 -14.30
C PRO A 368 4.86 9.12 -15.77
N SER A 369 3.89 8.32 -16.21
CA SER A 369 3.76 7.78 -17.57
C SER A 369 2.54 8.38 -18.24
N ALA A 370 2.74 9.10 -19.34
CA ALA A 370 1.65 9.49 -20.25
C ALA A 370 1.52 8.49 -21.40
N GLY A 371 0.33 8.40 -21.97
CA GLY A 371 0.04 7.52 -23.10
C GLY A 371 -1.46 7.27 -23.26
N GLU A 372 -1.84 6.72 -24.40
CA GLU A 372 -3.20 6.24 -24.64
C GLU A 372 -3.35 4.82 -24.10
N ILE A 373 -4.45 4.54 -23.41
CA ILE A 373 -4.77 3.20 -22.91
C ILE A 373 -5.27 2.34 -24.07
N THR A 374 -4.45 1.37 -24.49
CA THR A 374 -4.75 0.51 -25.63
C THR A 374 -5.48 -0.78 -25.25
N GLU A 375 -5.34 -1.22 -24.00
CA GLU A 375 -6.02 -2.37 -23.41
C GLU A 375 -6.43 -2.00 -21.98
N LEU A 376 -7.67 -2.31 -21.60
CA LEU A 376 -8.16 -2.09 -20.24
C LEU A 376 -9.10 -3.22 -19.84
N ILE A 377 -8.67 -4.02 -18.89
CA ILE A 377 -9.47 -5.09 -18.28
C ILE A 377 -9.38 -4.93 -16.77
N PHE A 378 -10.52 -4.71 -16.14
CA PHE A 378 -10.68 -4.70 -14.69
C PHE A 378 -11.40 -5.97 -14.23
N PRO A 379 -11.21 -6.39 -12.97
CA PRO A 379 -11.94 -7.53 -12.41
C PRO A 379 -13.41 -7.19 -12.16
N ASP A 380 -14.31 -8.06 -12.61
CA ASP A 380 -15.77 -7.90 -12.44
C ASP A 380 -16.23 -8.18 -10.99
N ASP A 381 -15.45 -8.92 -10.21
CA ASP A 381 -15.77 -9.35 -8.85
C ASP A 381 -15.27 -8.37 -7.77
N LEU A 382 -14.58 -7.29 -8.16
CA LEU A 382 -14.12 -6.23 -7.25
C LEU A 382 -14.78 -4.89 -7.59
N ARG A 383 -14.81 -3.99 -6.60
CA ARG A 383 -15.15 -2.60 -6.87
C ARG A 383 -13.92 -1.93 -7.50
N VAL A 384 -14.13 -1.27 -8.62
CA VAL A 384 -13.09 -0.47 -9.28
C VAL A 384 -13.63 0.93 -9.50
N ASP A 385 -12.99 1.90 -8.86
CA ASP A 385 -13.28 3.31 -9.11
C ASP A 385 -12.22 3.84 -10.07
N THR A 386 -12.65 4.32 -11.24
CA THR A 386 -11.76 4.73 -12.32
C THR A 386 -12.40 5.83 -13.16
N TRP A 387 -11.57 6.56 -13.89
CA TRP A 387 -11.97 7.54 -14.89
C TRP A 387 -11.44 7.21 -16.28
N VAL A 388 -10.79 6.06 -16.45
CA VAL A 388 -10.24 5.67 -17.73
C VAL A 388 -11.09 4.61 -18.39
N GLU A 389 -11.06 4.62 -19.71
CA GLU A 389 -11.55 3.58 -20.59
C GLU A 389 -10.53 3.32 -21.70
N GLN A 390 -10.70 2.24 -22.45
CA GLN A 390 -9.88 2.02 -23.64
C GLN A 390 -9.99 3.22 -24.60
N GLY A 391 -8.85 3.72 -25.08
CA GLY A 391 -8.72 4.95 -25.87
C GLY A 391 -8.52 6.22 -25.04
N THR A 392 -8.54 6.14 -23.70
CA THR A 392 -8.26 7.32 -22.85
C THR A 392 -6.79 7.69 -22.90
N THR A 393 -6.50 8.96 -23.20
CA THR A 393 -5.14 9.51 -23.13
C THR A 393 -4.84 10.04 -21.73
N VAL A 394 -3.96 9.35 -21.01
CA VAL A 394 -3.43 9.79 -19.73
C VAL A 394 -2.27 10.76 -19.97
N THR A 395 -2.28 11.90 -19.28
CA THR A 395 -1.24 12.94 -19.38
C THR A 395 -0.46 13.06 -18.07
N THR A 396 0.71 13.69 -18.10
CA THR A 396 1.48 14.02 -16.89
C THR A 396 1.12 15.40 -16.31
N ALA A 397 0.03 16.02 -16.76
CA ALA A 397 -0.38 17.36 -16.30
C ALA A 397 -1.03 17.34 -14.92
N TYR A 398 -1.53 16.17 -14.49
CA TYR A 398 -2.24 15.95 -13.23
C TYR A 398 -1.71 14.69 -12.53
N ASP A 399 -2.33 14.33 -11.41
CA ASP A 399 -2.06 13.08 -10.70
C ASP A 399 -2.19 11.85 -11.63
N PRO A 400 -1.24 10.90 -11.59
CA PRO A 400 -1.22 9.77 -12.50
C PRO A 400 -2.17 8.62 -12.11
N MET A 401 -3.07 8.76 -11.12
CA MET A 401 -3.95 7.68 -10.70
C MET A 401 -4.90 7.26 -11.82
N ILE A 402 -4.91 5.95 -12.12
CA ILE A 402 -5.76 5.31 -13.12
C ILE A 402 -7.03 4.78 -12.46
N ALA A 403 -6.86 4.06 -11.36
CA ALA A 403 -7.95 3.39 -10.67
C ALA A 403 -7.61 3.11 -9.21
N LYS A 404 -8.66 3.01 -8.39
CA LYS A 404 -8.63 2.34 -7.09
C LYS A 404 -9.29 0.97 -7.27
N ILE A 405 -8.58 -0.09 -6.89
CA ILE A 405 -9.13 -1.46 -6.91
C ILE A 405 -9.38 -1.86 -5.47
N ILE A 406 -10.65 -2.11 -5.15
CA ILE A 406 -11.13 -2.34 -3.78
C ILE A 406 -11.73 -3.74 -3.66
N SER A 407 -11.22 -4.48 -2.69
CA SER A 407 -11.70 -5.81 -2.32
C SER A 407 -12.47 -5.77 -1.01
N HIS A 408 -13.51 -6.60 -0.88
CA HIS A 408 -14.23 -6.82 0.38
C HIS A 408 -14.41 -8.32 0.64
N GLY A 409 -14.15 -8.74 1.88
CA GLY A 409 -14.30 -10.11 2.34
C GLY A 409 -14.90 -10.16 3.75
N ALA A 410 -15.35 -11.35 4.16
CA ALA A 410 -15.85 -11.59 5.52
C ALA A 410 -14.77 -11.40 6.59
N ASP A 411 -13.51 -11.51 6.20
CA ASP A 411 -12.34 -11.13 6.98
C ASP A 411 -11.22 -10.61 6.06
N ARG A 412 -10.10 -10.18 6.67
CA ARG A 412 -8.95 -9.65 5.93
C ARG A 412 -8.32 -10.67 4.99
N LYS A 413 -8.34 -11.96 5.36
CA LYS A 413 -7.73 -13.00 4.54
C LYS A 413 -8.52 -13.14 3.24
N GLU A 414 -9.83 -13.23 3.32
CA GLU A 414 -10.69 -13.30 2.14
C GLU A 414 -10.58 -12.04 1.27
N ALA A 415 -10.58 -10.85 1.88
CA ALA A 415 -10.39 -9.59 1.15
C ALA A 415 -9.07 -9.61 0.35
N LEU A 416 -7.97 -10.04 0.99
CA LEU A 416 -6.67 -10.13 0.33
C LEU A 416 -6.63 -11.18 -0.79
N GLU A 417 -7.23 -12.36 -0.59
CA GLU A 417 -7.31 -13.40 -1.63
C GLU A 417 -8.07 -12.90 -2.87
N LYS A 418 -9.19 -12.21 -2.65
CA LYS A 418 -9.97 -11.55 -3.71
C LYS A 418 -9.16 -10.47 -4.41
N LEU A 419 -8.48 -9.61 -3.66
CA LEU A 419 -7.63 -8.55 -4.22
C LEU A 419 -6.52 -9.11 -5.10
N LEU A 420 -5.80 -10.12 -4.61
CA LEU A 420 -4.73 -10.81 -5.33
C LEU A 420 -5.24 -11.38 -6.66
N LYS A 421 -6.39 -12.05 -6.63
CA LYS A 421 -7.02 -12.59 -7.83
C LYS A 421 -7.43 -11.46 -8.79
N GLY A 422 -8.06 -10.41 -8.31
CA GLY A 422 -8.46 -9.27 -9.14
C GLY A 422 -7.28 -8.53 -9.77
N LEU A 423 -6.19 -8.35 -9.02
CA LEU A 423 -4.94 -7.78 -9.54
C LEU A 423 -4.28 -8.66 -10.59
N SER A 424 -4.37 -9.99 -10.46
CA SER A 424 -3.85 -10.92 -11.49
C SER A 424 -4.66 -10.87 -12.80
N ASN A 425 -5.96 -10.56 -12.70
CA ASN A 425 -6.86 -10.42 -13.85
C ASN A 425 -6.87 -9.02 -14.45
N THR A 426 -6.34 -8.02 -13.75
CA THR A 426 -6.27 -6.64 -14.23
C THR A 426 -5.22 -6.52 -15.34
N LYS A 427 -5.58 -5.93 -16.47
CA LYS A 427 -4.66 -5.58 -17.57
C LYS A 427 -4.84 -4.12 -17.97
N ILE A 428 -3.73 -3.42 -18.10
CA ILE A 428 -3.68 -2.04 -18.56
C ILE A 428 -2.52 -1.96 -19.56
N GLY A 429 -2.83 -1.69 -20.82
CA GLY A 429 -1.88 -1.59 -21.92
C GLY A 429 -1.76 -0.15 -22.44
N GLY A 430 -0.66 0.16 -23.11
CA GLY A 430 -0.42 1.44 -23.77
C GLY A 430 0.38 2.47 -22.96
N LEU A 431 0.52 2.25 -21.65
CA LEU A 431 1.37 3.06 -20.75
C LEU A 431 1.93 2.21 -19.59
N GLN A 432 2.95 2.71 -18.90
CA GLN A 432 3.55 2.02 -17.75
C GLN A 432 2.70 2.23 -16.49
N THR A 433 2.53 1.19 -15.70
CA THR A 433 1.76 1.23 -14.44
C THR A 433 2.52 0.62 -13.27
N ASN A 434 2.08 0.93 -12.05
CA ASN A 434 2.57 0.29 -10.83
C ASN A 434 1.92 -1.08 -10.53
N LEU A 435 1.14 -1.65 -11.44
CA LEU A 435 0.34 -2.85 -11.20
C LEU A 435 1.18 -4.06 -10.77
N GLU A 436 2.34 -4.26 -11.39
CA GLU A 436 3.24 -5.36 -11.02
C GLU A 436 3.90 -5.14 -9.65
N TYR A 437 4.24 -3.88 -9.33
CA TYR A 437 4.74 -3.53 -8.00
C TYR A 437 3.71 -3.87 -6.91
N LEU A 438 2.42 -3.60 -7.14
CA LEU A 438 1.34 -3.95 -6.20
C LEU A 438 1.23 -5.47 -5.97
N ARG A 439 1.46 -6.29 -7.00
CA ARG A 439 1.45 -7.76 -6.86
C ARG A 439 2.61 -8.28 -6.00
N GLN A 440 3.76 -7.62 -6.05
CA GLN A 440 5.00 -8.08 -5.43
C GLN A 440 5.20 -7.67 -3.98
N ILE A 441 4.45 -6.68 -3.50
CA ILE A 441 4.39 -6.30 -2.07
C ILE A 441 3.97 -7.52 -1.16
N LEU A 442 3.77 -8.73 -1.70
CA LEU A 442 3.13 -9.90 -1.07
C LEU A 442 4.02 -11.20 -0.94
N ALA A 443 5.37 -11.10 -0.78
CA ALA A 443 6.50 -12.11 -0.86
C ALA A 443 6.50 -13.52 -0.12
N GLY A 444 7.54 -14.38 -0.34
CA GLY A 444 7.66 -15.86 -0.01
C GLY A 444 9.07 -16.56 0.04
N PRO A 445 9.16 -17.92 0.19
CA PRO A 445 10.42 -18.72 0.18
C PRO A 445 11.03 -18.89 -1.23
N ILE A 446 12.36 -18.99 -1.33
CA ILE A 446 13.05 -19.12 -2.64
C ILE A 446 12.97 -20.55 -3.22
N ASP A 447 13.16 -21.57 -2.37
CA ASP A 447 12.77 -22.95 -2.65
C ASP A 447 11.41 -23.23 -2.00
N ASN A 448 10.37 -22.86 -2.74
CA ASN A 448 8.99 -23.07 -2.35
C ASN A 448 8.56 -24.56 -2.36
N TYR A 449 9.33 -25.44 -2.99
CA TYR A 449 8.98 -26.87 -3.00
C TYR A 449 9.29 -27.50 -1.64
N SER A 450 10.53 -27.33 -1.17
CA SER A 450 10.97 -27.83 0.12
C SER A 450 10.24 -27.19 1.29
N PHE A 451 9.94 -25.89 1.19
CA PHE A 451 9.12 -25.21 2.20
C PHE A 451 7.73 -25.85 2.35
N ARG A 452 7.03 -26.08 1.23
CA ARG A 452 5.72 -26.74 1.25
C ARG A 452 5.81 -28.18 1.75
N LEU A 453 6.89 -28.89 1.41
CA LEU A 453 7.15 -30.23 1.92
C LEU A 453 7.35 -30.22 3.45
N ALA A 454 8.11 -29.27 3.99
CA ALA A 454 8.33 -29.12 5.43
C ALA A 454 6.99 -28.94 6.17
N ASN A 455 6.10 -28.08 5.65
CA ASN A 455 4.76 -27.89 6.17
C ASN A 455 3.90 -29.15 6.06
N ARG A 456 3.92 -29.83 4.90
CA ARG A 456 3.13 -31.03 4.67
C ARG A 456 3.50 -32.18 5.60
N LEU A 457 4.79 -32.33 5.92
CA LEU A 457 5.30 -33.37 6.82
C LEU A 457 4.80 -33.21 8.27
N VAL A 458 4.56 -31.98 8.71
CA VAL A 458 4.01 -31.69 10.04
C VAL A 458 2.49 -31.51 10.05
N GLY A 459 1.82 -31.73 8.90
CA GLY A 459 0.36 -31.62 8.76
C GLY A 459 -0.16 -30.19 8.60
N ASN A 460 0.70 -29.23 8.27
CA ASN A 460 0.30 -27.84 8.07
C ASN A 460 -0.26 -27.60 6.65
N PRO A 461 -1.14 -26.58 6.49
CA PRO A 461 -1.37 -25.93 5.20
C PRO A 461 -0.05 -25.47 4.55
N THR A 462 -0.01 -25.45 3.22
CA THR A 462 1.20 -25.08 2.46
C THR A 462 1.66 -23.64 2.67
N THR A 463 0.77 -22.77 3.16
CA THR A 463 1.02 -21.34 3.42
C THR A 463 1.45 -21.05 4.86
N THR A 464 1.53 -22.06 5.72
CA THR A 464 1.91 -21.88 7.13
C THR A 464 3.35 -21.41 7.24
N ALA A 465 3.60 -20.42 8.11
CA ALA A 465 4.94 -19.88 8.31
C ALA A 465 5.89 -20.93 8.91
N GLY A 466 7.08 -21.04 8.32
CA GLY A 466 8.18 -21.87 8.79
C GLY A 466 9.50 -21.12 8.67
N LEU A 467 10.60 -21.77 9.04
CA LEU A 467 11.93 -21.16 8.94
C LEU A 467 12.61 -21.56 7.64
N GLU A 468 13.19 -20.60 6.93
CA GLU A 468 14.22 -20.82 5.91
C GLU A 468 15.59 -20.54 6.55
N TYR A 469 16.55 -21.44 6.38
CA TYR A 469 17.94 -21.16 6.74
C TYR A 469 18.89 -21.47 5.57
N THR A 470 19.99 -20.73 5.52
CA THR A 470 21.02 -20.79 4.48
C THR A 470 22.39 -20.88 5.15
N LEU A 471 23.14 -21.97 4.92
CA LEU A 471 24.53 -22.22 5.38
C LEU A 471 24.84 -22.14 6.89
N GLN A 472 23.95 -21.62 7.73
CA GLN A 472 24.17 -21.57 9.19
C GLN A 472 23.73 -22.85 9.88
N HIS A 473 24.24 -23.07 11.10
CA HIS A 473 23.99 -24.26 11.95
C HIS A 473 23.05 -23.90 13.11
N PRO A 474 21.74 -23.70 12.89
CA PRO A 474 20.85 -23.27 13.94
C PRO A 474 20.76 -24.33 15.05
N THR A 475 20.77 -23.85 16.28
CA THR A 475 20.46 -24.61 17.49
C THR A 475 19.19 -24.04 18.08
N LEU A 476 18.12 -24.84 18.09
CA LEU A 476 16.79 -24.43 18.53
C LEU A 476 16.43 -25.21 19.80
N LYS A 477 16.24 -24.50 20.91
CA LYS A 477 15.69 -25.07 22.15
C LYS A 477 14.18 -24.91 22.15
N PHE A 478 13.46 -26.00 22.33
CA PHE A 478 12.00 -25.99 22.39
C PHE A 478 11.56 -25.84 23.85
N HIS A 479 10.65 -24.89 24.11
CA HIS A 479 10.12 -24.63 25.45
C HIS A 479 8.75 -25.28 25.70
N GLN A 480 8.16 -25.87 24.66
CA GLN A 480 6.89 -26.58 24.70
C GLN A 480 6.97 -27.83 23.82
N GLU A 481 6.03 -28.76 23.99
CA GLU A 481 5.93 -29.92 23.11
C GLU A 481 5.62 -29.46 21.68
N SER A 482 6.24 -30.08 20.68
CA SER A 482 6.11 -29.68 19.28
C SER A 482 6.33 -30.86 18.33
N ILE A 483 5.79 -30.74 17.12
CA ILE A 483 6.12 -31.63 15.99
C ILE A 483 6.81 -30.77 14.93
N VAL A 484 8.00 -31.17 14.51
CA VAL A 484 8.81 -30.44 13.54
C VAL A 484 9.23 -31.34 12.39
N ALA A 485 9.52 -30.76 11.23
CA ALA A 485 10.16 -31.48 10.13
C ALA A 485 11.22 -30.58 9.50
N VAL A 486 12.35 -31.19 9.17
CA VAL A 486 13.47 -30.51 8.52
C VAL A 486 13.65 -31.11 7.12
N THR A 487 13.71 -30.29 6.07
CA THR A 487 13.89 -30.77 4.69
C THR A 487 14.54 -29.69 3.82
N GLY A 488 15.06 -30.06 2.65
CA GLY A 488 15.76 -29.16 1.73
C GLY A 488 17.01 -29.84 1.20
N GLY A 489 18.16 -29.19 1.36
CA GLY A 489 19.48 -29.81 1.28
C GLY A 489 19.69 -31.03 2.20
N VAL A 490 20.93 -31.49 2.22
CA VAL A 490 21.38 -32.70 2.93
C VAL A 490 22.17 -32.24 4.13
N VAL A 491 21.74 -32.64 5.32
CA VAL A 491 22.32 -32.20 6.58
C VAL A 491 22.12 -33.26 7.65
N THR A 492 23.09 -33.38 8.55
CA THR A 492 22.91 -34.15 9.78
C THR A 492 22.11 -33.34 10.79
N VAL A 493 20.95 -33.84 11.22
CA VAL A 493 20.10 -33.22 12.25
C VAL A 493 20.15 -34.08 13.51
N THR A 494 20.30 -33.43 14.67
CA THR A 494 20.27 -34.09 15.97
C THR A 494 19.23 -33.49 16.90
N LEU A 495 18.64 -34.32 17.75
CA LEU A 495 17.78 -33.94 18.86
C LEU A 495 18.44 -34.45 20.15
N ASP A 496 18.86 -33.52 21.02
CA ASP A 496 19.66 -33.83 22.22
C ASP A 496 20.89 -34.70 21.94
N GLY A 497 21.54 -34.48 20.79
CA GLY A 497 22.73 -35.21 20.35
C GLY A 497 22.44 -36.54 19.64
N SER A 498 21.20 -37.03 19.65
CA SER A 498 20.80 -38.23 18.88
C SER A 498 20.44 -37.85 17.46
N ILE A 499 20.99 -38.56 16.46
CA ILE A 499 20.70 -38.31 15.04
C ILE A 499 19.22 -38.63 14.75
N VAL A 500 18.54 -37.71 14.05
CA VAL A 500 17.15 -37.86 13.62
C VAL A 500 17.05 -37.73 12.10
N ALA A 501 16.12 -38.48 11.49
CA ALA A 501 15.93 -38.47 10.06
C ALA A 501 15.30 -37.14 9.57
N ILE A 502 15.88 -36.56 8.52
CA ILE A 502 15.27 -35.45 7.77
C ILE A 502 14.08 -35.95 6.94
N SER A 503 13.27 -35.01 6.44
CA SER A 503 12.05 -35.27 5.64
C SER A 503 11.05 -36.20 6.35
N LYS A 504 11.02 -36.14 7.68
CA LYS A 504 10.09 -36.85 8.55
C LYS A 504 9.61 -35.93 9.68
N ALA A 505 8.40 -36.17 10.18
CA ALA A 505 7.92 -35.55 11.40
C ALA A 505 8.71 -36.07 12.62
N ILE A 506 9.21 -35.15 13.42
CA ILE A 506 10.00 -35.38 14.63
C ILE A 506 9.21 -34.79 15.79
N LYS A 507 8.94 -35.61 16.80
CA LYS A 507 8.33 -35.15 18.05
C LYS A 507 9.41 -34.59 18.96
N VAL A 508 9.18 -33.39 19.49
CA VAL A 508 10.11 -32.65 20.34
C VAL A 508 9.42 -32.33 21.65
N GLN A 509 10.05 -32.69 22.77
CA GLN A 509 9.57 -32.42 24.12
C GLN A 509 10.10 -31.07 24.64
N PRO A 510 9.42 -30.45 25.62
CA PRO A 510 9.93 -29.27 26.29
C PRO A 510 11.34 -29.49 26.83
N GLY A 511 12.23 -28.53 26.61
CA GLY A 511 13.62 -28.55 27.03
C GLY A 511 14.60 -29.15 26.01
N GLN A 512 14.12 -29.93 25.05
CA GLN A 512 14.97 -30.56 24.05
C GLN A 512 15.54 -29.55 23.05
N VAL A 513 16.71 -29.89 22.50
CA VAL A 513 17.49 -29.04 21.60
C VAL A 513 17.66 -29.72 20.26
N LEU A 514 17.06 -29.13 19.22
CA LEU A 514 17.26 -29.51 17.82
C LEU A 514 18.49 -28.77 17.28
N ARG A 515 19.47 -29.50 16.76
CA ARG A 515 20.67 -28.94 16.12
C ARG A 515 20.77 -29.40 14.69
N LEU A 516 20.98 -28.45 13.80
CA LEU A 516 21.20 -28.71 12.39
C LEU A 516 22.68 -28.48 12.10
N GLY A 517 23.34 -29.50 11.56
CA GLY A 517 24.75 -29.47 11.20
C GLY A 517 25.01 -28.69 9.92
N GLU A 518 26.24 -28.81 9.42
CA GLU A 518 26.63 -28.25 8.14
C GLU A 518 25.83 -28.90 7.01
N ILE A 519 25.37 -28.07 6.06
CA ILE A 519 24.70 -28.59 4.88
C ILE A 519 25.80 -29.23 4.02
N GLU A 520 25.69 -30.53 3.78
CA GLU A 520 26.64 -31.31 2.98
C GLU A 520 26.41 -31.09 1.48
N HIS A 521 25.14 -31.14 1.05
CA HIS A 521 24.71 -30.89 -0.34
C HIS A 521 23.46 -30.02 -0.40
N GLY A 522 23.30 -29.20 -1.45
CA GLY A 522 22.21 -28.21 -1.55
C GLY A 522 22.48 -26.96 -0.69
N TYR A 523 21.68 -25.90 -0.77
CA TYR A 523 22.06 -24.60 -0.19
C TYR A 523 21.14 -24.13 0.93
N ARG A 524 19.87 -24.55 0.88
CA ARG A 524 18.84 -24.07 1.79
C ARG A 524 18.04 -25.20 2.39
N MET A 525 17.50 -24.90 3.55
CA MET A 525 16.82 -25.87 4.37
C MET A 525 15.67 -25.19 5.06
N TYR A 526 14.64 -25.98 5.33
CA TYR A 526 13.36 -25.50 5.81
C TYR A 526 12.94 -26.29 7.04
N ILE A 527 12.45 -25.56 8.05
CA ILE A 527 11.92 -26.14 9.28
C ILE A 527 10.42 -25.83 9.31
N GLY A 528 9.61 -26.86 9.12
CA GLY A 528 8.18 -26.82 9.39
C GLY A 528 7.94 -27.11 10.87
N ILE A 529 7.06 -26.34 11.50
CA ILE A 529 6.63 -26.55 12.90
C ILE A 529 5.11 -26.68 12.85
N ARG A 530 4.54 -27.75 13.43
CA ARG A 530 3.08 -27.94 13.44
C ARG A 530 2.40 -26.73 14.08
N GLY A 531 1.34 -26.24 13.43
CA GLY A 531 0.67 -24.98 13.78
C GLY A 531 1.37 -23.72 13.24
N GLY A 532 2.69 -23.78 13.01
CA GLY A 532 3.47 -22.72 12.39
C GLY A 532 4.03 -21.70 13.38
N ILE A 533 4.79 -20.76 12.81
CA ILE A 533 5.39 -19.65 13.57
C ILE A 533 4.36 -18.55 13.78
N ASN A 534 4.21 -18.12 15.03
CA ASN A 534 3.29 -17.05 15.42
C ASN A 534 3.96 -15.68 15.31
N VAL A 535 4.34 -15.32 14.10
CA VAL A 535 4.75 -13.94 13.76
C VAL A 535 3.59 -13.21 13.12
N VAL A 536 3.63 -11.89 13.28
CA VAL A 536 2.58 -11.02 12.77
C VAL A 536 2.64 -10.97 11.24
N PRO A 537 1.54 -11.24 10.53
CA PRO A 537 1.52 -11.13 9.08
C PRO A 537 1.61 -9.66 8.67
N VAL A 538 2.48 -9.37 7.70
CA VAL A 538 2.59 -8.07 7.05
C VAL A 538 2.15 -8.25 5.60
N MET A 539 1.18 -7.45 5.16
CA MET A 539 0.56 -7.59 3.83
C MET A 539 0.01 -9.01 3.59
N GLY A 540 -0.51 -9.65 4.66
CA GLY A 540 -1.04 -11.01 4.65
C GLY A 540 -0.04 -12.14 4.47
N SER A 541 1.24 -11.81 4.35
CA SER A 541 2.34 -12.77 4.35
C SER A 541 3.06 -12.75 5.69
N ARG A 542 3.59 -13.90 6.11
CA ARG A 542 4.51 -14.00 7.25
C ARG A 542 5.97 -14.08 6.80
N SER A 543 6.22 -13.87 5.52
CA SER A 543 7.56 -13.87 4.94
C SER A 543 8.35 -12.65 5.40
N THR A 544 9.67 -12.82 5.51
CA THR A 544 10.59 -11.74 5.82
C THR A 544 11.12 -11.14 4.52
N PHE A 545 10.93 -9.83 4.30
CA PHE A 545 11.68 -9.06 3.32
C PHE A 545 12.73 -8.23 4.05
N GLU A 546 13.95 -8.78 4.15
CA GLU A 546 15.01 -8.27 5.01
C GLU A 546 15.45 -6.84 4.64
N ILE A 547 15.58 -6.55 3.35
CA ILE A 547 16.08 -5.25 2.87
C ILE A 547 15.09 -4.13 3.21
N GLY A 548 13.79 -4.41 3.05
CA GLY A 548 12.73 -3.48 3.45
C GLY A 548 12.40 -3.50 4.94
N LYS A 549 13.00 -4.40 5.73
CA LYS A 549 12.67 -4.64 7.14
C LYS A 549 11.19 -4.98 7.39
N LEU A 550 10.59 -5.78 6.51
CA LEU A 550 9.16 -6.12 6.56
C LEU A 550 8.93 -7.59 6.89
N GLY A 551 7.85 -7.86 7.65
CA GLY A 551 7.34 -9.22 7.89
C GLY A 551 8.26 -10.12 8.72
N GLY A 552 7.88 -11.39 8.86
CA GLY A 552 8.63 -12.38 9.66
C GLY A 552 8.89 -11.96 11.11
N PHE A 553 10.02 -12.37 11.66
CA PHE A 553 10.42 -12.00 13.02
C PHE A 553 11.11 -10.62 13.01
N HIS A 554 10.32 -9.58 13.26
CA HIS A 554 10.77 -8.17 13.33
C HIS A 554 11.45 -7.67 12.04
N GLY A 555 11.03 -8.15 10.86
CA GLY A 555 11.58 -7.70 9.58
C GLY A 555 13.01 -8.15 9.31
N ARG A 556 13.57 -9.08 10.09
CA ARG A 556 14.99 -9.43 10.04
C ARG A 556 15.25 -10.93 10.13
N LYS A 557 16.51 -11.31 9.87
CA LYS A 557 17.04 -12.63 10.21
C LYS A 557 17.03 -12.84 11.73
N LEU A 558 16.87 -14.10 12.13
CA LEU A 558 17.00 -14.52 13.51
C LEU A 558 18.43 -14.31 14.02
N ARG A 559 18.56 -14.07 15.31
CA ARG A 559 19.80 -13.89 16.06
C ARG A 559 19.85 -14.87 17.21
N ALA A 560 21.05 -15.12 17.73
CA ALA A 560 21.21 -15.91 18.95
C ALA A 560 20.34 -15.32 20.07
N HIS A 561 19.69 -16.20 20.82
CA HIS A 561 18.78 -15.86 21.93
C HIS A 561 17.42 -15.26 21.55
N ASP A 562 17.08 -15.12 20.26
CA ASP A 562 15.71 -14.80 19.88
C ASP A 562 14.75 -15.89 20.38
N ILE A 563 13.63 -15.47 20.98
CA ILE A 563 12.54 -16.36 21.37
C ILE A 563 11.44 -16.21 20.33
N ILE A 564 11.21 -17.30 19.59
CA ILE A 564 10.27 -17.31 18.47
C ILE A 564 8.96 -17.94 18.93
N PRO A 565 7.85 -17.19 18.96
CA PRO A 565 6.56 -17.76 19.32
C PRO A 565 6.07 -18.70 18.21
N ILE A 566 5.42 -19.80 18.60
CA ILE A 566 4.76 -20.75 17.69
C ILE A 566 3.30 -20.89 18.11
N PHE A 567 2.42 -21.23 17.17
CA PHE A 567 1.01 -21.43 17.51
C PHE A 567 0.83 -22.68 18.39
N PRO A 568 -0.13 -22.68 19.33
CA PRO A 568 -0.56 -23.90 20.00
C PRO A 568 -1.01 -24.93 18.96
N SER A 569 -0.60 -26.18 19.12
CA SER A 569 -1.02 -27.25 18.22
C SER A 569 -1.25 -28.54 18.98
N ASP A 570 -2.23 -29.34 18.51
CA ASP A 570 -2.48 -30.67 19.04
C ASP A 570 -1.38 -31.63 18.54
N THR A 571 -0.62 -32.16 19.49
CA THR A 571 0.48 -33.10 19.30
C THR A 571 0.04 -34.56 19.46
N SER A 572 -1.25 -34.82 19.74
CA SER A 572 -1.81 -36.15 19.95
C SER A 572 -2.10 -36.93 18.66
N ASP A 573 -2.30 -36.23 17.55
CA ASP A 573 -2.64 -36.82 16.26
C ASP A 573 -1.41 -37.37 15.53
N THR A 574 -1.24 -38.69 15.61
CA THR A 574 -0.14 -39.48 15.05
C THR A 574 -0.33 -39.87 13.57
N ALA A 575 -1.47 -39.57 12.95
CA ALA A 575 -1.78 -40.06 11.59
C ALA A 575 -0.82 -39.53 10.51
N THR A 576 -0.21 -38.35 10.73
CA THR A 576 0.81 -37.77 9.84
C THR A 576 2.23 -38.31 10.06
N SER A 577 2.52 -39.03 11.15
CA SER A 577 3.89 -39.45 11.50
C SER A 577 4.45 -40.60 10.64
N ASN A 578 3.59 -41.28 9.87
CA ASN A 578 3.94 -42.48 9.09
C ASN A 578 4.11 -42.23 7.58
N GLN A 579 3.93 -41.00 7.09
CA GLN A 579 4.18 -40.69 5.67
C GLN A 579 5.67 -40.42 5.44
N THR A 580 6.41 -41.44 5.00
CA THR A 580 7.78 -41.26 4.51
C THR A 580 7.72 -40.68 3.09
N ILE A 581 8.00 -39.39 2.96
CA ILE A 581 8.10 -38.73 1.64
C ILE A 581 9.58 -38.78 1.21
N ARG A 582 9.82 -39.09 -0.06
CA ARG A 582 11.19 -39.08 -0.60
C ARG A 582 11.77 -37.66 -0.49
N PRO A 583 13.00 -37.49 0.02
CA PRO A 583 13.71 -36.22 -0.03
C PRO A 583 13.81 -35.70 -1.46
N ILE A 584 13.97 -34.40 -1.60
CA ILE A 584 14.15 -33.77 -2.91
C ILE A 584 15.49 -34.26 -3.50
N PRO A 585 15.57 -34.47 -4.82
CA PRO A 585 16.77 -35.02 -5.44
C PRO A 585 17.86 -33.94 -5.53
N ILE A 586 18.57 -33.72 -4.44
CA ILE A 586 19.79 -32.91 -4.41
C ILE A 586 20.94 -33.74 -4.99
N PRO A 587 21.70 -33.23 -5.96
CA PRO A 587 22.86 -33.95 -6.46
C PRO A 587 23.95 -34.08 -5.39
N HIS A 588 24.45 -35.30 -5.19
CA HIS A 588 25.49 -35.62 -4.20
C HIS A 588 26.88 -35.84 -4.82
N GLN A 589 26.97 -35.94 -6.15
CA GLN A 589 28.20 -36.27 -6.84
C GLN A 589 29.12 -35.04 -6.97
N PRO A 590 30.45 -35.19 -6.85
CA PRO A 590 31.39 -34.13 -7.19
C PRO A 590 31.18 -33.65 -8.63
N ASN A 591 31.08 -32.34 -8.85
CA ASN A 591 30.80 -31.72 -10.16
C ASN A 591 29.42 -32.02 -10.75
N ALA A 592 28.44 -32.42 -9.95
CA ALA A 592 27.08 -32.60 -10.44
C ALA A 592 26.53 -31.30 -11.05
N GLU A 593 25.97 -31.42 -12.24
CA GLU A 593 25.39 -30.30 -12.98
C GLU A 593 23.88 -30.23 -12.75
N TRP A 594 23.39 -29.03 -12.45
CA TRP A 594 21.97 -28.78 -12.34
C TRP A 594 21.37 -28.52 -13.72
N LEU A 595 20.56 -29.45 -14.21
CA LEU A 595 19.74 -29.20 -15.39
C LEU A 595 18.52 -28.34 -14.98
N ILE A 596 18.45 -27.10 -15.48
CA ILE A 596 17.40 -26.13 -15.17
C ILE A 596 16.50 -25.93 -16.40
N ARG A 597 15.21 -26.23 -16.27
CA ARG A 597 14.24 -25.95 -17.33
C ARG A 597 13.93 -24.46 -17.41
N VAL A 598 13.89 -23.92 -18.61
CA VAL A 598 13.65 -22.49 -18.86
C VAL A 598 12.60 -22.31 -19.94
N VAL A 599 11.89 -21.18 -19.90
CA VAL A 599 11.04 -20.69 -20.98
C VAL A 599 11.85 -19.64 -21.74
N PRO A 600 12.05 -19.78 -23.07
CA PRO A 600 12.77 -18.78 -23.86
C PRO A 600 12.12 -17.39 -23.81
N GLY A 601 12.93 -16.33 -23.90
CA GLY A 601 12.46 -14.95 -23.97
C GLY A 601 12.34 -14.23 -22.61
N PRO A 602 11.87 -12.97 -22.59
CA PRO A 602 11.33 -12.24 -23.75
C PRO A 602 12.36 -11.73 -24.76
N HIS A 603 13.65 -11.64 -24.43
CA HIS A 603 14.67 -11.01 -25.29
C HIS A 603 15.74 -11.99 -25.82
N GLY A 604 15.55 -13.30 -25.65
CA GLY A 604 16.45 -14.35 -26.17
C GLY A 604 16.34 -14.57 -27.68
N ALA A 605 16.17 -13.50 -28.46
CA ALA A 605 15.88 -13.51 -29.89
C ALA A 605 16.94 -12.73 -30.70
N PRO A 606 16.97 -12.90 -32.05
CA PRO A 606 18.00 -12.35 -32.94
C PRO A 606 18.15 -10.82 -32.95
N ASP A 607 17.21 -10.09 -32.35
CA ASP A 607 17.24 -8.64 -32.19
C ASP A 607 18.18 -8.19 -31.06
N CYS A 608 18.39 -9.04 -30.05
CA CYS A 608 19.27 -8.76 -28.91
C CYS A 608 20.53 -9.62 -28.93
N PHE A 609 20.42 -10.92 -29.22
CA PHE A 609 21.53 -11.87 -29.22
C PHE A 609 21.71 -12.50 -30.59
N THR A 610 22.93 -12.84 -30.99
CA THR A 610 23.12 -13.65 -32.21
C THR A 610 22.53 -15.05 -32.01
N GLU A 611 22.12 -15.73 -33.08
CA GLU A 611 21.58 -17.09 -32.96
C GLU A 611 22.56 -18.07 -32.32
N ASP A 612 23.85 -17.94 -32.65
CA ASP A 612 24.90 -18.77 -32.08
C ASP A 612 25.17 -18.44 -30.61
N SER A 613 25.05 -17.17 -30.22
CA SER A 613 25.02 -16.75 -28.81
C SER A 613 23.93 -17.51 -28.06
N VAL A 614 22.67 -17.44 -28.52
CA VAL A 614 21.54 -18.10 -27.85
C VAL A 614 21.80 -19.60 -27.68
N LYS A 615 22.29 -20.29 -28.72
CA LYS A 615 22.65 -21.72 -28.63
C LYS A 615 23.72 -21.98 -27.57
N ARG A 616 24.78 -21.15 -27.50
CA ARG A 616 25.83 -21.26 -26.48
C ARG A 616 25.30 -20.97 -25.06
N LEU A 617 24.55 -19.88 -24.89
CA LEU A 617 23.97 -19.49 -23.59
C LEU A 617 23.03 -20.57 -23.02
N VAL A 618 22.36 -21.35 -23.88
CA VAL A 618 21.55 -22.52 -23.47
C VAL A 618 22.41 -23.75 -23.17
N SER A 619 23.30 -24.13 -24.09
CA SER A 619 23.98 -25.43 -24.08
C SER A 619 25.21 -25.49 -23.17
N GLU A 620 25.85 -24.36 -22.89
CA GLU A 620 27.03 -24.30 -22.03
C GLU A 620 26.68 -24.17 -20.54
N GLY A 621 27.59 -24.66 -19.70
CA GLY A 621 27.47 -24.60 -18.25
C GLY A 621 27.69 -23.20 -17.69
N TRP A 622 26.86 -22.81 -16.73
CA TRP A 622 27.03 -21.58 -15.95
C TRP A 622 27.31 -21.91 -14.50
N LYS A 623 28.38 -21.36 -13.98
CA LYS A 623 28.79 -21.48 -12.59
C LYS A 623 28.08 -20.44 -11.73
N VAL A 624 27.47 -20.85 -10.64
CA VAL A 624 26.88 -19.91 -9.67
C VAL A 624 28.00 -19.08 -9.03
N HIS A 625 27.85 -17.76 -9.02
CA HIS A 625 28.82 -16.84 -8.46
C HIS A 625 28.61 -16.66 -6.95
N HIS A 626 29.68 -16.38 -6.19
CA HIS A 626 29.62 -16.21 -4.73
C HIS A 626 28.80 -15.00 -4.29
N ASN A 627 28.72 -13.96 -5.12
CA ASN A 627 27.90 -12.78 -4.88
C ASN A 627 26.42 -13.02 -5.26
N SER A 628 25.80 -14.04 -4.65
CA SER A 628 24.42 -14.45 -4.88
C SER A 628 23.63 -14.40 -3.57
N ASN A 629 22.40 -13.90 -3.62
CA ASN A 629 21.52 -13.79 -2.44
C ASN A 629 20.04 -13.96 -2.86
N ARG A 630 19.09 -13.50 -2.01
CA ARG A 630 17.65 -13.62 -2.29
C ARG A 630 17.12 -12.59 -3.31
N LEU A 631 17.87 -11.53 -3.60
CA LEU A 631 17.56 -10.60 -4.70
C LEU A 631 17.82 -11.27 -6.06
N GLY A 632 18.92 -12.01 -6.14
CA GLY A 632 19.26 -12.75 -7.34
C GLY A 632 20.48 -13.65 -7.19
N VAL A 633 20.53 -14.66 -8.05
CA VAL A 633 21.64 -15.61 -8.17
C VAL A 633 22.47 -15.24 -9.38
N ARG A 634 23.67 -14.70 -9.13
CA ARG A 634 24.61 -14.31 -10.19
C ARG A 634 25.27 -15.53 -10.80
N LEU A 635 25.55 -15.45 -12.09
CA LEU A 635 26.10 -16.54 -12.88
C LEU A 635 27.39 -16.08 -13.57
N LYS A 636 28.36 -16.98 -13.64
CA LYS A 636 29.57 -16.86 -14.45
C LYS A 636 29.57 -17.96 -15.49
N GLY A 637 29.59 -17.62 -16.77
CA GLY A 637 29.45 -18.60 -17.84
C GLY A 637 29.77 -18.00 -19.21
N PRO A 638 29.17 -18.51 -20.29
CA PRO A 638 29.42 -18.02 -21.64
C PRO A 638 29.13 -16.51 -21.76
N TYR A 639 30.00 -15.81 -22.49
CA TYR A 639 29.79 -14.42 -22.84
C TYR A 639 28.71 -14.29 -23.92
N PRO A 640 27.80 -13.32 -23.79
CA PRO A 640 26.82 -13.04 -24.82
C PRO A 640 27.51 -12.39 -26.04
N GLU A 641 27.18 -12.88 -27.23
CA GLU A 641 27.35 -12.09 -28.45
C GLU A 641 26.05 -11.36 -28.77
N TRP A 642 26.17 -10.04 -28.86
CA TRP A 642 25.08 -9.11 -29.06
C TRP A 642 24.80 -8.93 -30.55
N ALA A 643 23.53 -8.96 -30.96
CA ALA A 643 23.13 -8.68 -32.33
C ALA A 643 23.12 -7.17 -32.67
N ARG A 644 23.20 -6.33 -31.63
CA ARG A 644 23.22 -4.87 -31.72
C ARG A 644 24.50 -4.31 -31.13
N SER A 645 24.95 -3.18 -31.67
CA SER A 645 26.18 -2.50 -31.23
C SER A 645 25.99 -1.62 -29.99
N SER A 646 24.75 -1.26 -29.65
CA SER A 646 24.40 -0.41 -28.51
C SER A 646 22.93 -0.61 -28.12
N GLY A 647 22.58 -0.26 -26.88
CA GLY A 647 21.18 -0.11 -26.44
C GLY A 647 20.54 1.21 -26.89
N GLY A 648 21.30 2.11 -27.53
CA GLY A 648 20.80 3.40 -28.01
C GLY A 648 20.61 4.41 -26.87
N GLU A 649 19.50 5.16 -26.91
CA GLU A 649 19.22 6.26 -25.96
C GLU A 649 19.03 5.79 -24.51
N VAL A 650 18.79 4.50 -24.28
CA VAL A 650 18.63 3.91 -22.95
C VAL A 650 19.94 3.44 -22.31
N GLY A 651 21.04 3.54 -23.05
CA GLY A 651 22.39 3.30 -22.57
C GLY A 651 23.26 2.59 -23.60
N LEU A 652 24.55 2.90 -23.57
CA LEU A 652 25.50 2.48 -24.62
C LEU A 652 25.74 0.97 -24.70
N HIS A 653 25.56 0.24 -23.60
CA HIS A 653 25.79 -1.21 -23.61
C HIS A 653 24.67 -1.95 -24.37
N PRO A 654 24.97 -2.92 -25.24
CA PRO A 654 23.98 -3.71 -25.99
C PRO A 654 22.99 -4.53 -25.14
N SER A 655 23.27 -4.73 -23.86
CA SER A 655 22.30 -5.35 -22.94
C SER A 655 21.17 -4.40 -22.55
N ASN A 656 21.33 -3.09 -22.79
CA ASN A 656 20.41 -2.09 -22.27
C ASN A 656 19.12 -2.04 -23.10
N ILE A 657 17.99 -2.06 -22.42
CA ILE A 657 16.66 -1.89 -23.00
C ILE A 657 15.93 -0.78 -22.26
N HIS A 658 14.87 -0.27 -22.88
CA HIS A 658 13.86 0.46 -22.13
C HIS A 658 13.37 -0.41 -20.98
N ASP A 659 13.24 0.19 -19.80
CA ASP A 659 12.94 -0.56 -18.59
C ASP A 659 11.71 -1.44 -18.81
N SER A 660 11.88 -2.74 -18.61
CA SER A 660 10.87 -3.76 -18.90
C SER A 660 10.61 -4.59 -17.65
N PRO A 661 9.35 -5.00 -17.39
CA PRO A 661 9.04 -5.84 -16.25
C PRO A 661 9.73 -7.20 -16.33
N TYR A 662 10.22 -7.63 -15.17
CA TYR A 662 10.84 -8.91 -14.96
C TYR A 662 9.89 -9.86 -14.26
N SER A 663 9.96 -11.12 -14.68
CA SER A 663 9.31 -12.22 -13.97
C SER A 663 10.26 -12.77 -12.91
N VAL A 664 9.73 -13.31 -11.82
CA VAL A 664 10.55 -14.15 -10.93
C VAL A 664 11.08 -15.33 -11.74
N GLY A 665 12.39 -15.54 -11.68
CA GLY A 665 13.11 -16.51 -12.52
C GLY A 665 13.68 -15.91 -13.81
N SER A 666 13.48 -14.63 -14.12
CA SER A 666 14.13 -14.00 -15.27
C SER A 666 15.66 -14.08 -15.16
N VAL A 667 16.30 -14.54 -16.23
CA VAL A 667 17.76 -14.53 -16.40
C VAL A 667 18.14 -13.25 -17.15
N SER A 668 18.47 -12.22 -16.39
CA SER A 668 18.76 -10.88 -16.89
C SER A 668 20.27 -10.69 -17.11
N PHE A 669 20.66 -9.96 -18.15
CA PHE A 669 22.06 -9.61 -18.43
C PHE A 669 22.38 -8.17 -18.02
N THR A 670 22.98 -7.97 -16.84
CA THR A 670 23.43 -6.65 -16.38
C THR A 670 24.80 -6.34 -16.98
N GLY A 671 24.82 -5.76 -18.18
CA GLY A 671 26.03 -5.77 -19.00
C GLY A 671 26.21 -7.14 -19.63
N ASP A 672 27.41 -7.71 -19.52
CA ASP A 672 27.71 -9.07 -20.00
C ASP A 672 27.55 -10.16 -18.92
N GLU A 673 27.18 -9.78 -17.69
CA GLU A 673 26.97 -10.71 -16.59
C GLU A 673 25.50 -11.11 -16.45
N ALA A 674 25.25 -12.41 -16.29
CA ALA A 674 23.90 -12.93 -16.08
C ALA A 674 23.54 -13.02 -14.59
N VAL A 675 22.30 -12.68 -14.26
CA VAL A 675 21.70 -12.85 -12.94
C VAL A 675 20.30 -13.43 -13.06
N ILE A 676 20.02 -14.47 -12.28
CA ILE A 676 18.66 -15.02 -12.11
C ILE A 676 17.97 -14.19 -11.02
N LEU A 677 16.86 -13.55 -11.36
CA LEU A 677 16.09 -12.74 -10.42
C LEU A 677 15.18 -13.64 -9.59
N THR A 678 15.22 -13.51 -8.27
CA THR A 678 14.54 -14.42 -7.35
C THR A 678 13.43 -13.72 -6.56
N CYS A 679 12.89 -14.35 -5.52
CA CYS A 679 11.66 -13.90 -4.84
C CYS A 679 11.75 -12.52 -4.16
N ASP A 680 12.96 -12.03 -3.84
CA ASP A 680 13.15 -10.67 -3.32
C ASP A 680 13.73 -9.72 -4.40
N GLY A 681 13.84 -10.19 -5.64
CA GLY A 681 14.53 -9.52 -6.73
C GLY A 681 13.82 -8.27 -7.28
N PRO A 682 14.53 -7.48 -8.08
CA PRO A 682 13.98 -6.30 -8.75
C PRO A 682 12.91 -6.67 -9.79
N SER A 683 11.96 -5.77 -10.01
CA SER A 683 10.75 -6.04 -10.80
C SER A 683 10.67 -5.40 -12.19
N LEU A 684 11.45 -4.37 -12.48
CA LEU A 684 11.94 -3.97 -13.82
C LEU A 684 13.45 -3.99 -13.65
N GLY A 685 14.09 -4.05 -14.80
CA GLY A 685 15.39 -3.45 -14.97
C GLY A 685 15.53 -2.94 -16.39
N LYS A 686 16.67 -2.33 -16.62
CA LYS A 686 17.07 -1.75 -17.91
C LYS A 686 17.82 -2.74 -18.78
N PHE A 687 17.70 -4.02 -18.48
CA PHE A 687 18.55 -5.06 -19.05
C PHE A 687 17.72 -6.15 -19.72
N VAL A 688 18.22 -6.68 -20.82
CA VAL A 688 17.58 -7.80 -21.51
C VAL A 688 17.43 -9.01 -20.60
N VAL A 689 16.39 -9.79 -20.87
CA VAL A 689 16.10 -11.07 -20.24
C VAL A 689 16.18 -12.15 -21.30
N PHE A 690 17.16 -13.02 -21.15
CA PHE A 690 17.46 -14.08 -22.10
C PHE A 690 16.41 -15.21 -22.07
N CYS A 691 16.10 -15.69 -20.86
CA CYS A 691 15.07 -16.70 -20.61
C CYS A 691 14.48 -16.50 -19.20
N VAL A 692 13.43 -17.24 -18.88
CA VAL A 692 12.83 -17.29 -17.55
C VAL A 692 12.88 -18.71 -17.02
N ILE A 693 13.39 -18.93 -15.81
CA ILE A 693 13.39 -20.25 -15.18
C ILE A 693 11.94 -20.75 -15.03
N ALA A 694 11.68 -21.99 -15.44
CA ALA A 694 10.37 -22.59 -15.27
C ALA A 694 10.00 -22.62 -13.78
N SER A 695 8.77 -22.25 -13.44
CA SER A 695 8.32 -22.14 -12.04
C SER A 695 8.54 -23.44 -11.24
N ALA A 696 8.40 -24.61 -11.89
CA ALA A 696 8.63 -25.92 -11.30
C ALA A 696 10.11 -26.22 -11.01
N ASP A 697 11.06 -25.46 -11.55
CA ASP A 697 12.51 -25.60 -11.36
C ASP A 697 13.11 -24.47 -10.51
N MET A 698 12.32 -23.47 -10.11
CA MET A 698 12.78 -22.39 -9.23
C MET A 698 13.39 -22.89 -7.91
N TRP A 699 12.93 -24.04 -7.41
CA TRP A 699 13.51 -24.66 -6.21
C TRP A 699 14.99 -25.03 -6.38
N LYS A 700 15.41 -25.41 -7.59
CA LYS A 700 16.82 -25.74 -7.89
C LYS A 700 17.71 -24.50 -7.73
N ILE A 701 17.20 -23.32 -8.10
CA ILE A 701 17.89 -22.03 -7.88
C ILE A 701 18.03 -21.72 -6.38
N GLY A 702 17.03 -22.12 -5.59
CA GLY A 702 17.10 -22.06 -4.14
C GLY A 702 18.14 -22.99 -3.51
N GLN A 703 18.56 -24.05 -4.22
CA GLN A 703 19.45 -25.11 -3.72
C GLN A 703 20.85 -25.13 -4.31
N SER A 704 21.08 -24.47 -5.46
CA SER A 704 22.40 -24.42 -6.09
C SER A 704 23.38 -23.54 -5.31
N ARG A 705 24.60 -24.04 -5.09
CA ARG A 705 25.65 -23.34 -4.33
C ARG A 705 26.57 -22.52 -5.23
N PRO A 706 27.21 -21.45 -4.70
CA PRO A 706 28.38 -20.87 -5.34
C PRO A 706 29.40 -21.93 -5.76
N GLY A 707 29.77 -21.89 -7.03
CA GLY A 707 30.72 -22.82 -7.62
C GLY A 707 30.11 -24.02 -8.34
N GLU A 708 28.84 -24.34 -8.09
CA GLU A 708 28.14 -25.39 -8.83
C GLU A 708 27.77 -24.92 -10.23
N VAL A 709 27.75 -25.87 -11.17
CA VAL A 709 27.43 -25.62 -12.57
C VAL A 709 25.97 -25.96 -12.82
N GLN A 710 25.31 -25.12 -13.59
CA GLN A 710 23.96 -25.33 -14.08
C GLN A 710 24.00 -25.36 -15.60
N THR A 711 23.09 -26.08 -16.26
CA THR A 711 22.80 -26.00 -17.71
C THR A 711 21.33 -25.70 -17.92
N ARG A 712 20.97 -25.15 -19.09
CA ARG A 712 19.61 -24.70 -19.38
C ARG A 712 18.99 -25.68 -20.36
N HIS A 713 17.76 -26.07 -20.06
CA HIS A 713 16.94 -26.87 -20.96
C HIS A 713 15.71 -26.03 -21.35
N PRO A 714 15.63 -25.52 -22.58
CA PRO A 714 14.47 -24.77 -23.06
C PRO A 714 13.24 -25.67 -23.19
#